data_AF-A0A7X2N166-F1
#
_entry.id   AF-A0A7X2N166-F1
#
_cell.length_a   1.000
_cell.length_b   1.000
_cell.length_c   1.000
_cell.angle_alpha   90.00
_cell.angle_beta   90.00
_cell.angle_gamma   90.00
#
_symmetry.space_group_name_H-M   'P 1'
#
loop_
_entity.id
_entity.type
_entity.pdbx_description
1 polymer ?
#
loop_
_entity_poly.entity_id
_entity_poly.type
_entity_poly.pdbx_seq_one_letter_code
_entity_poly.pdbx_strand_id
1 'polypeptide(L)'
;MKRVLKLSFSIFLAMTMSLSNFVSIFAQEEQSEQIVEIQNEIENEDLDVEENINSEEMNVESQIEDSDTNTELTGDSTCIEYFLLEESNVSSTQNFVLSLLKDEGYTNFSIDVSDAYGNIFNVESNERVNNLIKFTESFSSGAYIVTKIHYQLNEQNYVISLSDIGIEAKFGVNQEVYSENELVDLEEISEGSSSQEGVVSIDSENMHSSSEIIKEELNVPQSYSISSYALDNESDEIILCLDPGHGGSDSGTYTYYSSQNGLYEKYYNLKIAQYCKQELEKYANVKVYLTRYDDTDLDLKERAQIASDYGASYLISFHLNGLNGTNRGAVIFYPNTNYRPDLSEDGKVVAQSVLNELTALGIQSMGIRTNTIDGHDEKYDYPDGSEGDYYGVIRHAKNLGITGLIIEHCFADNKADFDAFLSSESKLQNLGIADATGIAKALGLKIYDQDDFVIQNKNIINDGTYMISSNSSYVIGLNSNDVNLSENTNLDLQAWRVINHDNGYVSFMNVYNGKYLNCDGDSLTLSEDDLSMSSLWVVSKQNSNYYIHSGIDIKYVLSNENNQIKLSLNKELENQKWSFISFNQNIASVLYKTHLETVGWTSWKQNGEESGSLTYNQGIQALNLKLSENINGSILYQSLSNNSWGNWQSDGSLSGTTGKGINLEAIRIKLSGEASQKYDIYYRVYSTKYGWQGWAKNGQASGSNSMNSKIVSIQVKLLLKGINPPGSTENCFYEKQISYQTHVQTYGWQETKYDGETSGTTGQSKRLEGITIKLTGTQYSGDILYRTHVQTYGWQDWKSNGQVSGTTGESKRLEAIQIKLSGDISNYYDVYYRVHAQNFGWLGWAKNGESAGTAGYAYRLEAIEIQLVPKGQTAPGSTENCFYEKQISYQTHVQTYGWQETKYDGETSGTTGQSKRLEGITIKLTGTQYSGDILYRTHVQTYGWQEWKSNGQVSGTTGESKRLEAIQIKLSGDISNYYDVYYRVHAQNFGWLGWAKNGESAGTAGYAYRLEAIEIQLVPKGQTAPGSTENCFYEKNIPIEPEQPELPETTLHPIMGNSEVTVNQMVSYFKSKNPNYDTFSKYGTTYDGILASGGAPTIESFCQMYYEEALMEGIKPEIAFAQAMLETGFLQYGGDVKPDQYNFAGMGATGNGVAGNSFDNVRMGIRAHIQHLKCYASTEPLNNDRVDPRWSESLRGKALYVEYLSIPNNPYGTGWAGDPNYAEKLLTMVNDIKAI
;
A
#
# COMPACT_ATOMS: atom_id res chain seq x y z
N MET A 1 23.26 15.79 -10.85
CA MET A 1 22.36 15.02 -11.74
C MET A 1 22.50 13.52 -11.47
N LYS A 2 22.21 13.06 -10.25
CA LYS A 2 22.23 11.65 -9.79
C LYS A 2 21.35 11.57 -8.52
N ARG A 3 20.02 11.51 -8.71
CA ARG A 3 18.93 11.30 -7.72
C ARG A 3 17.65 11.93 -8.29
N VAL A 4 16.94 11.19 -9.16
CA VAL A 4 15.46 11.04 -9.30
C VAL A 4 15.27 9.98 -10.40
N LEU A 5 15.65 8.72 -10.13
CA LEU A 5 15.42 7.56 -11.02
C LEU A 5 15.74 6.24 -10.29
N LYS A 6 15.04 5.99 -9.16
CA LYS A 6 14.90 4.68 -8.50
C LYS A 6 13.53 4.60 -7.80
N LEU A 7 12.49 4.76 -8.61
CA LEU A 7 11.13 4.27 -8.37
C LEU A 7 10.59 3.92 -9.77
N SER A 8 9.98 2.74 -9.94
CA SER A 8 9.61 2.13 -11.25
C SER A 8 10.73 1.37 -12.00
N PHE A 9 11.29 0.31 -11.39
CA PHE A 9 11.84 -0.82 -12.17
C PHE A 9 11.69 -2.18 -11.47
N SER A 10 10.48 -2.45 -10.97
CA SER A 10 10.05 -3.78 -10.50
C SER A 10 8.74 -4.13 -11.18
N ILE A 11 8.81 -4.94 -12.26
CA ILE A 11 7.80 -5.77 -12.96
C ILE A 11 8.36 -5.98 -14.39
N PHE A 12 9.35 -6.87 -14.54
CA PHE A 12 9.55 -7.79 -15.70
C PHE A 12 10.87 -8.60 -15.62
N LEU A 13 11.07 -9.40 -14.57
CA LEU A 13 12.02 -10.54 -14.64
C LEU A 13 11.60 -11.72 -13.74
N ALA A 14 10.35 -12.16 -13.87
CA ALA A 14 9.83 -13.37 -13.18
C ALA A 14 8.87 -14.20 -14.05
N MET A 15 9.09 -14.22 -15.36
CA MET A 15 8.65 -15.26 -16.32
C MET A 15 9.65 -15.17 -17.48
N THR A 16 10.54 -16.13 -17.73
CA THR A 16 10.26 -17.56 -17.85
C THR A 16 11.40 -18.46 -17.33
N MET A 17 11.15 -19.26 -16.28
CA MET A 17 11.70 -20.62 -16.12
C MET A 17 10.80 -21.44 -15.16
N SER A 18 9.73 -22.04 -15.68
CA SER A 18 9.21 -23.32 -15.19
C SER A 18 8.25 -23.94 -16.20
N LEU A 19 8.81 -24.55 -17.23
CA LEU A 19 8.28 -25.80 -17.76
C LEU A 19 9.46 -26.77 -17.87
N SER A 20 9.20 -28.05 -17.58
CA SER A 20 10.17 -29.15 -17.58
C SER A 20 11.01 -29.31 -16.30
N ASN A 21 10.59 -30.23 -15.44
CA ASN A 21 11.31 -31.51 -15.35
C ASN A 21 10.47 -32.62 -14.72
N PHE A 22 9.96 -33.53 -15.57
CA PHE A 22 9.67 -34.91 -15.20
C PHE A 22 9.81 -35.80 -16.46
N VAL A 23 11.06 -36.05 -16.87
CA VAL A 23 11.40 -37.14 -17.81
C VAL A 23 12.75 -37.76 -17.44
N SER A 24 12.70 -38.92 -16.80
CA SER A 24 13.75 -39.95 -16.80
C SER A 24 13.08 -41.27 -16.37
N ILE A 25 12.37 -41.92 -17.29
CA ILE A 25 12.89 -43.04 -18.09
C ILE A 25 13.35 -44.21 -17.21
N PHE A 26 12.49 -45.23 -17.10
CA PHE A 26 12.85 -46.56 -17.55
C PHE A 26 11.67 -47.20 -18.30
N ALA A 27 11.97 -47.89 -19.39
CA ALA A 27 11.02 -48.59 -20.26
C ALA A 27 11.10 -50.12 -20.06
N GLN A 28 10.25 -50.85 -20.79
CA GLN A 28 10.11 -52.32 -20.90
C GLN A 28 9.35 -52.97 -19.71
N GLU A 29 8.48 -53.99 -19.87
CA GLU A 29 7.82 -54.63 -21.04
C GLU A 29 6.65 -55.54 -20.52
N GLU A 30 5.58 -55.92 -21.24
CA GLU A 30 5.13 -55.57 -22.60
C GLU A 30 3.57 -55.54 -22.74
N GLN A 31 2.98 -56.43 -23.55
CA GLN A 31 1.55 -56.60 -23.91
C GLN A 31 0.97 -57.90 -23.32
N SER A 32 -0.36 -58.02 -23.25
CA SER A 32 -1.09 -58.99 -24.10
C SER A 32 -2.59 -59.03 -23.80
N GLU A 33 -3.41 -59.00 -24.85
CA GLU A 33 -4.69 -59.72 -24.85
C GLU A 33 -5.00 -60.24 -26.26
N GLN A 34 -5.70 -61.39 -26.31
CA GLN A 34 -6.35 -62.01 -27.47
C GLN A 34 -5.49 -62.73 -28.52
N ILE A 35 -5.35 -64.04 -28.32
CA ILE A 35 -5.88 -64.99 -29.31
C ILE A 35 -6.93 -65.88 -28.61
N VAL A 36 -8.04 -66.13 -29.29
CA VAL A 36 -9.15 -66.99 -28.85
C VAL A 36 -8.91 -68.42 -29.32
N GLU A 37 -9.05 -69.42 -28.44
CA GLU A 37 -9.98 -70.56 -28.63
C GLU A 37 -10.00 -71.56 -27.44
N ILE A 38 -11.18 -71.69 -26.82
CA ILE A 38 -11.92 -72.94 -26.55
C ILE A 38 -11.43 -73.96 -25.47
N GLN A 39 -12.32 -74.10 -24.47
CA GLN A 39 -12.75 -75.31 -23.70
C GLN A 39 -12.19 -75.71 -22.31
N ASN A 40 -13.18 -75.99 -21.44
CA ASN A 40 -13.30 -77.01 -20.38
C ASN A 40 -12.71 -76.77 -18.97
N GLU A 41 -13.62 -76.40 -18.07
CA GLU A 41 -14.05 -77.15 -16.87
C GLU A 41 -13.05 -77.58 -15.76
N ILE A 42 -13.39 -77.12 -14.54
CA ILE A 42 -13.60 -77.90 -13.29
C ILE A 42 -12.41 -78.09 -12.30
N GLU A 43 -12.64 -77.55 -11.07
CA GLU A 43 -12.20 -78.04 -9.73
C GLU A 43 -10.69 -78.15 -9.41
N ASN A 44 -10.19 -78.21 -8.16
CA ASN A 44 -10.69 -77.84 -6.82
C ASN A 44 -9.47 -77.73 -5.85
N GLU A 45 -9.74 -77.22 -4.64
CA GLU A 45 -9.15 -77.67 -3.35
C GLU A 45 -7.61 -77.68 -3.10
N ASP A 46 -7.19 -76.73 -2.25
CA ASP A 46 -6.73 -76.99 -0.86
C ASP A 46 -5.37 -77.65 -0.51
N LEU A 47 -4.79 -77.14 0.60
CA LEU A 47 -3.94 -77.83 1.61
C LEU A 47 -2.49 -78.24 1.22
N ASP A 48 -1.47 -78.27 2.10
CA ASP A 48 -1.19 -77.59 3.39
C ASP A 48 0.28 -77.89 3.85
N VAL A 49 0.77 -77.19 4.91
CA VAL A 49 1.66 -77.73 5.99
C VAL A 49 3.21 -77.94 5.87
N GLU A 50 3.89 -77.58 6.99
CA GLU A 50 5.17 -78.05 7.61
C GLU A 50 6.59 -77.42 7.37
N GLU A 51 6.91 -76.41 8.20
CA GLU A 51 7.91 -76.36 9.32
C GLU A 51 9.44 -76.68 9.23
N ASN A 52 10.20 -75.91 10.05
CA ASN A 52 11.51 -76.18 10.72
C ASN A 52 12.85 -76.07 9.92
N ILE A 53 14.00 -75.56 10.44
CA ILE A 53 14.39 -75.00 11.77
C ILE A 53 15.69 -74.15 11.67
N ASN A 54 15.85 -73.10 12.52
CA ASN A 54 17.10 -72.39 12.95
C ASN A 54 18.08 -71.74 11.92
N SER A 55 18.84 -70.67 12.25
CA SER A 55 18.98 -69.82 13.45
C SER A 55 19.78 -68.52 13.16
N GLU A 56 19.80 -67.58 14.11
CA GLU A 56 20.70 -66.40 14.24
C GLU A 56 20.46 -65.18 13.31
N GLU A 57 19.74 -64.15 13.80
CA GLU A 57 20.34 -62.91 14.35
C GLU A 57 19.26 -62.01 15.03
N MET A 58 19.69 -60.89 15.63
CA MET A 58 18.94 -60.18 16.70
C MET A 58 17.90 -59.16 16.24
N ASN A 59 16.85 -59.04 17.07
CA ASN A 59 15.69 -58.17 16.92
C ASN A 59 15.95 -56.72 17.40
N VAL A 60 15.56 -55.70 16.62
CA VAL A 60 15.14 -54.37 17.11
C VAL A 60 14.04 -53.83 16.18
N GLU A 61 12.90 -53.46 16.76
CA GLU A 61 11.77 -52.81 16.07
C GLU A 61 11.93 -51.28 16.02
N SER A 62 11.48 -50.67 14.93
CA SER A 62 10.99 -49.28 14.87
C SER A 62 9.94 -49.23 13.76
N GLN A 63 8.65 -49.19 14.13
CA GLN A 63 7.81 -47.99 14.09
C GLN A 63 7.89 -47.22 12.77
N ILE A 64 6.75 -47.19 12.06
CA ILE A 64 6.50 -46.42 10.85
C ILE A 64 5.55 -45.29 11.24
N GLU A 65 5.94 -44.04 11.01
CA GLU A 65 5.08 -42.86 11.14
C GLU A 65 4.57 -42.40 9.76
N ASP A 66 3.40 -41.76 9.77
CA ASP A 66 2.78 -41.12 8.62
C ASP A 66 3.61 -39.91 8.12
N SER A 67 3.41 -39.51 6.86
CA SER A 67 4.04 -38.32 6.27
C SER A 67 3.01 -37.31 5.78
N ASP A 68 2.84 -36.23 6.54
CA ASP A 68 2.08 -35.04 6.16
C ASP A 68 2.82 -34.20 5.10
N THR A 69 2.09 -33.68 4.12
CA THR A 69 2.62 -32.74 3.12
C THR A 69 2.43 -31.30 3.60
N ASN A 70 3.45 -30.75 4.26
CA ASN A 70 3.46 -29.38 4.77
C ASN A 70 3.49 -28.34 3.63
N THR A 71 2.54 -27.40 3.59
CA THR A 71 2.59 -26.20 2.74
C THR A 71 2.93 -24.96 3.57
N GLU A 72 4.02 -24.28 3.20
CA GLU A 72 4.41 -22.98 3.75
C GLU A 72 3.42 -21.87 3.40
N LEU A 73 3.09 -21.03 4.39
CA LEU A 73 2.28 -19.82 4.25
C LEU A 73 3.17 -18.57 4.30
N THR A 74 2.68 -17.43 3.82
CA THR A 74 3.40 -16.14 4.03
C THR A 74 3.32 -15.74 5.51
N GLY A 75 4.48 -15.51 6.12
CA GLY A 75 4.61 -15.10 7.52
C GLY A 75 4.31 -13.62 7.76
N ASP A 76 3.97 -13.30 9.01
CA ASP A 76 3.71 -11.92 9.45
C ASP A 76 5.05 -11.22 9.75
N SER A 77 5.46 -10.32 8.87
CA SER A 77 6.70 -9.56 9.01
C SER A 77 6.75 -8.63 10.23
N THR A 78 5.61 -8.28 10.82
CA THR A 78 5.57 -7.44 12.01
C THR A 78 6.05 -8.18 13.25
N CYS A 79 6.28 -9.50 13.21
CA CYS A 79 6.88 -10.23 14.32
C CYS A 79 8.40 -10.00 14.47
N ILE A 80 9.08 -9.51 13.43
CA ILE A 80 10.53 -9.29 13.42
C ILE A 80 10.86 -7.91 14.02
N GLU A 81 11.75 -7.89 15.01
CA GLU A 81 12.29 -6.66 15.60
C GLU A 81 13.54 -6.17 14.84
N TYR A 82 14.48 -7.08 14.55
CA TYR A 82 15.64 -6.84 13.69
C TYR A 82 16.27 -8.15 13.20
N PHE A 83 17.09 -8.05 12.15
CA PHE A 83 17.94 -9.13 11.67
C PHE A 83 19.37 -8.60 11.46
N LEU A 84 20.36 -9.25 12.07
CA LEU A 84 21.76 -8.86 12.06
C LEU A 84 22.64 -9.95 11.44
N LEU A 85 23.75 -9.52 10.86
CA LEU A 85 24.88 -10.34 10.42
C LEU A 85 26.12 -9.88 11.20
N GLU A 86 27.03 -10.80 11.53
CA GLU A 86 28.19 -10.55 12.39
C GLU A 86 29.19 -9.58 11.74
N GLU A 87 29.70 -9.89 10.55
CA GLU A 87 30.57 -9.00 9.79
C GLU A 87 30.17 -8.99 8.31
N SER A 88 30.34 -7.86 7.62
CA SER A 88 30.05 -7.75 6.19
C SER A 88 31.05 -8.53 5.32
N ASN A 89 32.23 -8.87 5.83
CA ASN A 89 33.21 -9.69 5.15
C ASN A 89 33.87 -10.66 6.16
N VAL A 90 33.74 -11.97 5.96
CA VAL A 90 34.29 -13.02 6.85
C VAL A 90 35.34 -13.89 6.14
N SER A 91 36.13 -14.64 6.90
CA SER A 91 37.15 -15.57 6.37
C SER A 91 36.59 -16.95 5.98
N SER A 92 35.52 -17.42 6.63
CA SER A 92 34.82 -18.66 6.28
C SER A 92 33.41 -18.74 6.87
N THR A 93 33.29 -18.49 8.17
CA THR A 93 32.06 -18.69 8.95
C THR A 93 31.35 -17.37 9.13
N GLN A 94 30.02 -17.36 8.99
CA GLN A 94 29.18 -16.19 9.26
C GLN A 94 28.15 -16.53 10.34
N ASN A 95 28.00 -15.65 11.33
CA ASN A 95 26.88 -15.69 12.27
C ASN A 95 25.78 -14.70 11.87
N PHE A 96 24.52 -15.07 12.14
CA PHE A 96 23.34 -14.23 11.96
C PHE A 96 22.48 -14.26 13.23
N VAL A 97 21.78 -13.16 13.53
CA VAL A 97 20.85 -13.07 14.68
C VAL A 97 19.53 -12.44 14.24
N LEU A 98 18.44 -13.17 14.44
CA LEU A 98 17.06 -12.71 14.30
C LEU A 98 16.50 -12.37 15.69
N SER A 99 15.95 -11.17 15.87
CA SER A 99 15.15 -10.81 17.04
C SER A 99 13.67 -10.73 16.68
N LEU A 100 12.82 -11.24 17.57
CA LEU A 100 11.36 -11.17 17.47
C LEU A 100 10.77 -10.22 18.52
N LEU A 101 9.65 -9.58 18.19
CA LEU A 101 8.90 -8.75 19.16
C LEU A 101 8.21 -9.57 20.26
N LYS A 102 7.99 -10.88 20.03
CA LYS A 102 7.35 -11.84 20.97
C LYS A 102 7.96 -13.23 20.76
N ASP A 103 8.06 -14.04 21.81
CA ASP A 103 8.72 -15.35 21.79
C ASP A 103 7.77 -16.57 21.82
N GLU A 104 6.53 -16.40 22.30
CA GLU A 104 5.54 -17.46 22.42
C GLU A 104 5.04 -18.02 21.06
N GLY A 105 5.01 -19.35 20.94
CA GLY A 105 4.36 -20.07 19.82
C GLY A 105 5.22 -20.29 18.57
N TYR A 106 6.33 -19.56 18.40
CA TYR A 106 7.23 -19.69 17.25
C TYR A 106 8.30 -20.79 17.48
N THR A 107 8.54 -21.64 16.50
CA THR A 107 9.54 -22.75 16.51
C THR A 107 10.19 -22.93 15.13
N ASN A 108 11.17 -23.87 15.04
CA ASN A 108 11.75 -24.37 13.78
C ASN A 108 12.19 -23.29 12.77
N PHE A 109 13.19 -22.49 13.16
CA PHE A 109 13.70 -21.40 12.33
C PHE A 109 14.80 -21.86 11.36
N SER A 110 14.75 -21.37 10.12
CA SER A 110 15.88 -21.43 9.17
C SER A 110 15.92 -20.19 8.29
N ILE A 111 17.04 -19.95 7.60
CA ILE A 111 17.20 -18.84 6.65
C ILE A 111 17.73 -19.32 5.30
N ASP A 112 17.26 -18.71 4.21
CA ASP A 112 17.75 -18.99 2.86
C ASP A 112 18.84 -17.97 2.47
N VAL A 113 20.09 -18.40 2.42
CA VAL A 113 21.24 -17.60 1.96
C VAL A 113 21.53 -17.93 0.50
N SER A 114 21.52 -16.94 -0.40
CA SER A 114 21.88 -17.12 -1.81
C SER A 114 23.30 -16.66 -2.08
N ASP A 115 24.06 -17.39 -2.89
CA ASP A 115 25.29 -16.88 -3.50
C ASP A 115 25.02 -16.02 -4.76
N ALA A 116 26.09 -15.43 -5.30
CA ALA A 116 26.07 -14.64 -6.53
C ALA A 116 25.70 -15.43 -7.82
N TYR A 117 25.60 -16.76 -7.76
CA TYR A 117 25.19 -17.62 -8.87
C TYR A 117 23.74 -18.11 -8.72
N GLY A 118 23.06 -17.76 -7.62
CA GLY A 118 21.69 -18.17 -7.33
C GLY A 118 21.55 -19.54 -6.64
N ASN A 119 22.65 -20.11 -6.12
CA ASN A 119 22.56 -21.30 -5.28
C ASN A 119 22.07 -20.90 -3.88
N ILE A 120 21.04 -21.58 -3.39
CA ILE A 120 20.44 -21.33 -2.08
C ILE A 120 20.96 -22.36 -1.07
N PHE A 121 21.46 -21.85 0.05
CA PHE A 121 21.88 -22.59 1.24
C PHE A 121 20.84 -22.32 2.33
N ASN A 122 20.07 -23.33 2.72
CA ASN A 122 19.18 -23.22 3.88
C ASN A 122 19.99 -23.47 5.16
N VAL A 123 19.99 -22.51 6.08
CA VAL A 123 20.74 -22.56 7.34
C VAL A 123 19.73 -22.63 8.49
N GLU A 124 19.70 -23.76 9.20
CA GLU A 124 18.86 -23.93 10.39
C GLU A 124 19.41 -23.14 11.59
N SER A 125 18.51 -22.69 12.47
CA SER A 125 18.91 -22.03 13.72
C SER A 125 19.62 -23.02 14.65
N ASN A 126 20.74 -22.63 15.22
CA ASN A 126 21.57 -23.50 16.06
C ASN A 126 21.58 -23.13 17.55
N GLU A 127 21.18 -21.92 17.91
CA GLU A 127 21.04 -21.45 19.29
C GLU A 127 19.85 -20.48 19.38
N ARG A 128 19.07 -20.56 20.46
CA ARG A 128 17.96 -19.63 20.75
C ARG A 128 17.97 -19.24 22.22
N VAL A 129 17.82 -17.95 22.48
CA VAL A 129 17.68 -17.38 23.83
C VAL A 129 16.52 -16.40 23.80
N ASN A 130 15.41 -16.75 24.45
CA ASN A 130 14.15 -15.98 24.46
C ASN A 130 13.64 -15.67 23.03
N ASN A 131 13.64 -14.39 22.65
CA ASN A 131 13.24 -13.87 21.35
C ASN A 131 14.40 -13.75 20.34
N LEU A 132 15.64 -14.09 20.73
CA LEU A 132 16.81 -14.09 19.86
C LEU A 132 17.10 -15.49 19.31
N ILE A 133 17.22 -15.58 17.99
CA ILE A 133 17.51 -16.82 17.25
C ILE A 133 18.81 -16.62 16.47
N LYS A 134 19.78 -17.51 16.68
CA LYS A 134 21.10 -17.49 16.05
C LYS A 134 21.22 -18.57 14.98
N PHE A 135 21.90 -18.20 13.91
CA PHE A 135 22.29 -19.07 12.80
C PHE A 135 23.81 -18.94 12.60
N THR A 136 24.49 -20.02 12.24
CA THR A 136 25.93 -20.02 11.94
C THR A 136 26.20 -21.04 10.86
N GLU A 137 26.86 -20.65 9.79
CA GLU A 137 27.23 -21.55 8.69
C GLU A 137 28.59 -21.17 8.09
N SER A 138 29.28 -22.16 7.53
CA SER A 138 30.55 -21.98 6.82
C SER A 138 30.34 -21.92 5.31
N PHE A 139 30.72 -20.80 4.71
CA PHE A 139 30.56 -20.56 3.28
C PHE A 139 31.89 -20.69 2.54
N SER A 140 31.81 -20.96 1.23
CA SER A 140 32.98 -20.89 0.34
C SER A 140 33.29 -19.43 0.01
N SER A 141 34.45 -19.14 -0.59
CA SER A 141 34.74 -17.76 -1.00
C SER A 141 33.77 -17.28 -2.09
N GLY A 142 33.17 -16.10 -1.87
CA GLY A 142 32.17 -15.50 -2.76
C GLY A 142 31.35 -14.42 -2.05
N ALA A 143 30.36 -13.87 -2.76
CA ALA A 143 29.40 -12.90 -2.22
C ALA A 143 28.03 -13.56 -2.00
N TYR A 144 27.40 -13.24 -0.88
CA TYR A 144 26.19 -13.88 -0.36
C TYR A 144 25.15 -12.86 0.10
N ILE A 145 23.87 -13.26 0.09
CA ILE A 145 22.73 -12.47 0.58
C ILE A 145 21.71 -13.36 1.28
N VAL A 146 21.22 -12.96 2.45
CA VAL A 146 20.08 -13.63 3.10
C VAL A 146 18.78 -13.16 2.44
N THR A 147 17.95 -14.10 2.01
CA THR A 147 16.78 -13.84 1.15
C THR A 147 15.46 -14.10 1.86
N LYS A 148 15.38 -15.12 2.72
CA LYS A 148 14.17 -15.47 3.48
C LYS A 148 14.48 -15.94 4.90
N ILE A 149 13.49 -15.82 5.77
CA ILE A 149 13.38 -16.48 7.07
C ILE A 149 12.19 -17.43 7.02
N HIS A 150 12.39 -18.66 7.47
CA HIS A 150 11.38 -19.67 7.69
C HIS A 150 11.16 -19.85 9.19
N TYR A 151 9.93 -20.13 9.60
CA TYR A 151 9.58 -20.49 10.97
C TYR A 151 8.27 -21.29 10.99
N GLN A 152 7.95 -21.91 12.13
CA GLN A 152 6.68 -22.57 12.38
C GLN A 152 5.94 -21.86 13.51
N LEU A 153 4.62 -21.70 13.39
CA LEU A 153 3.76 -21.11 14.41
C LEU A 153 2.48 -21.93 14.52
N ASN A 154 2.19 -22.46 15.71
CA ASN A 154 1.08 -23.39 15.95
C ASN A 154 1.06 -24.58 14.95
N GLU A 155 2.21 -25.24 14.81
CA GLU A 155 2.43 -26.40 13.91
C GLU A 155 2.32 -26.12 12.40
N GLN A 156 1.99 -24.90 11.98
CA GLN A 156 1.93 -24.47 10.57
C GLN A 156 3.24 -23.76 10.16
N ASN A 157 3.79 -24.08 8.99
CA ASN A 157 5.02 -23.45 8.47
C ASN A 157 4.74 -22.09 7.80
N TYR A 158 5.65 -21.14 8.02
CA TYR A 158 5.58 -19.76 7.52
C TYR A 158 6.92 -19.28 6.95
N VAL A 159 6.88 -18.40 5.96
CA VAL A 159 8.06 -17.81 5.31
C VAL A 159 7.92 -16.29 5.11
N ILE A 160 8.97 -15.55 5.46
CA ILE A 160 9.10 -14.09 5.27
C ILE A 160 10.26 -13.86 4.30
N SER A 161 10.04 -13.05 3.26
CA SER A 161 11.13 -12.58 2.38
C SER A 161 11.74 -11.30 2.94
N LEU A 162 13.06 -11.24 3.09
CA LEU A 162 13.75 -10.05 3.62
C LEU A 162 13.60 -8.83 2.67
N SER A 163 13.52 -9.08 1.36
CA SER A 163 13.32 -8.01 0.36
C SER A 163 11.97 -7.31 0.52
N ASP A 164 10.94 -8.03 0.94
CA ASP A 164 9.57 -7.52 1.01
C ASP A 164 9.38 -6.61 2.23
N ILE A 165 10.31 -6.69 3.19
CA ILE A 165 10.34 -5.92 4.44
C ILE A 165 11.50 -4.91 4.48
N GLY A 166 12.23 -4.75 3.37
CA GLY A 166 13.30 -3.76 3.23
C GLY A 166 14.62 -4.08 3.93
N ILE A 167 14.86 -5.33 4.35
CA ILE A 167 16.13 -5.75 4.95
C ILE A 167 17.08 -6.26 3.86
N GLU A 168 18.28 -5.70 3.78
CA GLU A 168 19.33 -6.11 2.83
C GLU A 168 20.55 -6.67 3.57
N ALA A 169 20.51 -7.96 3.89
CA ALA A 169 21.58 -8.66 4.63
C ALA A 169 22.58 -9.32 3.67
N LYS A 170 23.57 -8.54 3.20
CA LYS A 170 24.66 -8.98 2.31
C LYS A 170 25.98 -9.16 3.06
N PHE A 171 26.75 -10.18 2.69
CA PHE A 171 28.10 -10.39 3.20
C PHE A 171 29.01 -11.08 2.16
N GLY A 172 30.32 -10.91 2.30
CA GLY A 172 31.34 -11.58 1.50
C GLY A 172 32.15 -12.58 2.31
N VAL A 173 32.71 -13.59 1.64
CA VAL A 173 33.63 -14.57 2.24
C VAL A 173 34.94 -14.53 1.44
N ASN A 174 36.02 -14.06 2.07
CA ASN A 174 37.30 -13.72 1.42
C ASN A 174 37.18 -12.78 0.20
N GLN A 175 36.11 -11.97 0.14
CA GLN A 175 35.81 -11.02 -0.93
C GLN A 175 35.07 -9.83 -0.32
N GLU A 176 35.42 -8.59 -0.67
CA GLU A 176 34.66 -7.42 -0.23
C GLU A 176 33.31 -7.30 -0.95
N VAL A 177 32.24 -7.05 -0.19
CA VAL A 177 30.90 -6.75 -0.72
C VAL A 177 30.47 -5.34 -0.31
N TYR A 178 30.44 -4.42 -1.27
CA TYR A 178 29.98 -3.05 -1.06
C TYR A 178 28.45 -2.96 -1.08
N SER A 179 27.86 -2.26 -0.12
CA SER A 179 26.49 -1.74 -0.22
C SER A 179 26.47 -0.50 -1.13
N GLU A 180 25.39 -0.31 -1.90
CA GLU A 180 25.29 0.85 -2.81
C GLU A 180 25.07 2.17 -2.03
N ASN A 181 26.14 2.75 -1.49
CA ASN A 181 26.15 4.16 -1.08
C ASN A 181 27.52 4.87 -1.21
N GLU A 182 28.46 4.34 -1.99
CA GLU A 182 29.69 5.06 -2.36
C GLU A 182 30.25 4.65 -3.72
N LEU A 183 30.35 5.60 -4.67
CA LEU A 183 31.22 5.50 -5.85
C LEU A 183 31.55 6.91 -6.38
N VAL A 184 32.81 7.31 -6.28
CA VAL A 184 33.47 8.31 -7.13
C VAL A 184 34.76 7.67 -7.64
N ASP A 185 34.97 7.72 -8.96
CA ASP A 185 36.06 7.03 -9.64
C ASP A 185 37.36 7.86 -9.64
N LEU A 186 38.50 7.18 -9.82
CA LEU A 186 39.85 7.68 -9.54
C LEU A 186 40.56 8.28 -10.77
N GLU A 187 41.37 9.34 -10.59
CA GLU A 187 42.53 9.61 -11.46
C GLU A 187 43.69 10.37 -10.74
N GLU A 188 44.88 9.77 -10.79
CA GLU A 188 46.27 10.25 -10.56
C GLU A 188 46.79 10.86 -9.22
N ILE A 189 47.45 10.00 -8.41
CA ILE A 189 48.90 10.02 -7.99
C ILE A 189 49.48 11.33 -7.36
N SER A 190 50.08 11.40 -6.15
CA SER A 190 51.14 10.55 -5.54
C SER A 190 51.35 10.72 -4.02
N GLU A 191 51.81 9.63 -3.38
CA GLU A 191 52.70 9.52 -2.20
C GLU A 191 52.47 10.39 -0.93
N GLY A 192 52.05 9.73 0.16
CA GLY A 192 52.55 10.08 1.51
C GLY A 192 51.60 9.88 2.72
N SER A 193 51.61 8.69 3.32
CA SER A 193 51.23 8.43 4.74
C SER A 193 49.81 8.76 5.22
N SER A 194 48.99 7.72 5.46
CA SER A 194 48.37 7.47 6.79
C SER A 194 47.68 6.09 6.85
N SER A 195 47.61 5.50 8.04
CA SER A 195 46.88 4.26 8.36
C SER A 195 45.36 4.41 8.22
N GLN A 196 44.69 3.39 7.67
CA GLN A 196 43.24 3.21 7.76
C GLN A 196 42.87 2.31 8.94
N GLU A 197 41.85 2.69 9.69
CA GLU A 197 41.09 1.81 10.60
C GLU A 197 39.79 1.39 9.87
N GLY A 198 39.24 0.21 10.17
CA GLY A 198 37.97 -0.20 9.55
C GLY A 198 37.57 -1.67 9.55
N VAL A 199 38.21 -2.56 10.31
CA VAL A 199 37.73 -3.94 10.55
C VAL A 199 38.03 -4.34 11.99
N VAL A 200 37.02 -4.83 12.72
CA VAL A 200 37.22 -5.67 13.91
C VAL A 200 36.78 -7.07 13.48
N SER A 201 37.74 -7.98 13.37
CA SER A 201 37.53 -9.36 12.95
C SER A 201 37.61 -10.31 14.15
N ILE A 202 36.63 -11.18 14.36
CA ILE A 202 36.71 -12.23 15.39
C ILE A 202 37.37 -13.50 14.83
N ASP A 203 38.46 -13.95 15.46
CA ASP A 203 39.31 -15.06 14.97
C ASP A 203 38.81 -16.45 15.41
N SER A 204 38.98 -17.44 14.54
CA SER A 204 38.24 -18.71 14.57
C SER A 204 39.02 -19.86 15.24
N GLU A 205 39.29 -19.78 16.55
CA GLU A 205 39.92 -20.92 17.26
C GLU A 205 39.62 -21.01 18.78
N ASN A 206 38.34 -21.06 19.19
CA ASN A 206 37.91 -21.70 20.46
C ASN A 206 36.37 -21.87 20.57
N MET A 207 35.84 -23.05 20.22
CA MET A 207 34.46 -23.43 20.59
C MET A 207 34.39 -23.88 22.05
N HIS A 208 34.06 -22.97 22.98
CA HIS A 208 33.45 -23.35 24.26
C HIS A 208 32.41 -22.32 24.73
N SER A 209 31.16 -22.80 24.87
CA SER A 209 30.00 -22.22 25.56
C SER A 209 29.90 -20.68 25.68
N SER A 210 28.92 -20.12 24.98
CA SER A 210 28.47 -18.71 24.97
C SER A 210 28.10 -18.09 26.34
N SER A 211 28.38 -18.76 27.46
CA SER A 211 28.02 -18.34 28.82
C SER A 211 29.19 -17.81 29.66
N GLU A 212 30.45 -17.90 29.18
CA GLU A 212 31.63 -17.55 29.99
C GLU A 212 32.54 -16.45 29.41
N ILE A 213 32.50 -16.16 28.10
CA ILE A 213 33.30 -15.04 27.51
C ILE A 213 32.83 -13.67 28.04
N ILE A 214 31.55 -13.54 28.42
CA ILE A 214 30.98 -12.33 29.04
C ILE A 214 31.58 -12.04 30.43
N LYS A 215 32.33 -12.97 31.04
CA LYS A 215 32.86 -12.82 32.42
C LYS A 215 34.26 -12.21 32.54
N GLU A 216 35.05 -12.06 31.47
CA GLU A 216 36.45 -11.59 31.59
C GLU A 216 36.76 -10.18 31.07
N GLU A 217 35.94 -9.54 30.23
CA GLU A 217 36.11 -8.11 29.88
C GLU A 217 35.27 -7.13 30.73
N LEU A 218 34.31 -7.62 31.54
CA LEU A 218 33.58 -6.81 32.52
C LEU A 218 34.04 -7.07 33.96
N ASN A 219 35.37 -6.99 34.17
CA ASN A 219 35.96 -7.16 35.50
C ASN A 219 36.01 -5.83 36.27
N VAL A 220 34.84 -5.32 36.67
CA VAL A 220 34.69 -4.37 37.79
C VAL A 220 33.90 -5.10 38.89
N PRO A 221 34.38 -5.09 40.15
CA PRO A 221 34.22 -6.27 41.01
C PRO A 221 32.83 -6.41 41.66
N GLN A 222 32.48 -7.66 41.97
CA GLN A 222 31.33 -7.98 42.82
C GLN A 222 31.37 -7.18 44.14
N SER A 223 30.36 -6.34 44.37
CA SER A 223 29.35 -6.61 45.41
C SER A 223 28.39 -5.44 45.65
N TYR A 224 27.27 -5.39 44.92
CA TYR A 224 26.01 -4.92 45.51
C TYR A 224 24.86 -5.83 45.12
N SER A 225 24.50 -6.70 46.05
CA SER A 225 23.26 -7.45 46.02
C SER A 225 22.07 -6.51 46.25
N ILE A 226 21.35 -6.13 45.19
CA ILE A 226 19.96 -5.71 45.35
C ILE A 226 19.10 -6.98 45.45
N SER A 227 19.14 -7.54 46.66
CA SER A 227 17.94 -7.91 47.41
C SER A 227 16.70 -8.31 46.61
N SER A 228 16.33 -9.59 46.71
CA SER A 228 15.03 -10.16 46.32
C SER A 228 13.87 -9.68 47.22
N TYR A 229 13.62 -8.37 47.29
CA TYR A 229 12.48 -7.76 47.97
C TYR A 229 11.75 -6.79 47.01
N ALA A 230 11.01 -7.34 46.04
CA ALA A 230 10.02 -6.59 45.25
C ALA A 230 8.97 -7.50 44.55
N LEU A 231 8.59 -8.62 45.15
CA LEU A 231 7.19 -9.05 45.09
C LEU A 231 6.54 -8.39 46.32
N ASP A 232 5.93 -7.20 46.14
CA ASP A 232 4.88 -6.58 47.01
C ASP A 232 4.73 -5.03 46.90
N ASN A 233 5.44 -4.32 46.01
CA ASN A 233 5.23 -2.87 45.81
C ASN A 233 4.67 -2.50 44.42
N GLU A 234 3.40 -2.12 44.36
CA GLU A 234 2.94 -1.02 43.49
C GLU A 234 3.53 0.29 44.08
N SER A 235 4.35 1.09 43.38
CA SER A 235 4.47 2.55 43.68
C SER A 235 5.36 3.43 42.78
N ASP A 236 6.54 3.01 42.34
CA ASP A 236 7.61 3.98 42.09
C ASP A 236 7.59 4.64 40.68
N GLU A 237 6.83 5.73 40.60
CA GLU A 237 6.72 6.66 39.46
C GLU A 237 8.07 7.35 39.18
N ILE A 238 8.64 7.14 37.98
CA ILE A 238 9.92 7.73 37.58
C ILE A 238 9.75 9.22 37.29
N ILE A 239 10.58 10.07 37.90
CA ILE A 239 10.57 11.51 37.65
C ILE A 239 11.79 11.89 36.80
N LEU A 240 11.52 12.49 35.64
CA LEU A 240 12.50 12.99 34.69
C LEU A 240 12.48 14.53 34.71
N CYS A 241 13.66 15.15 34.76
CA CYS A 241 13.82 16.58 34.52
C CYS A 241 14.60 16.77 33.22
N LEU A 242 13.96 17.39 32.23
CA LEU A 242 14.59 17.74 30.96
C LEU A 242 15.12 19.19 31.07
N ASP A 243 16.35 19.42 30.65
CA ASP A 243 17.02 20.71 30.76
C ASP A 243 17.30 21.31 29.38
N PRO A 244 16.48 22.28 28.92
CA PRO A 244 16.83 23.10 27.78
C PRO A 244 18.12 23.89 28.04
N GLY A 245 19.23 23.44 27.44
CA GLY A 245 20.53 24.09 27.55
C GLY A 245 20.49 25.59 27.23
N HIS A 246 21.39 26.38 27.82
CA HIS A 246 21.43 27.84 27.71
C HIS A 246 20.12 28.51 28.15
N GLY A 247 19.88 29.78 27.78
CA GLY A 247 18.68 30.53 28.13
C GLY A 247 18.99 31.96 28.58
N GLY A 248 18.09 32.90 28.31
CA GLY A 248 18.24 34.30 28.70
C GLY A 248 19.41 34.99 28.00
N SER A 249 20.38 35.46 28.77
CA SER A 249 21.60 36.11 28.27
C SER A 249 22.62 35.14 27.66
N ASP A 250 22.60 33.87 28.07
CA ASP A 250 23.39 32.82 27.42
C ASP A 250 22.64 32.29 26.20
N SER A 251 23.25 32.47 25.03
CA SER A 251 22.66 32.09 23.76
C SER A 251 22.98 30.66 23.31
N GLY A 252 24.09 30.09 23.79
CA GLY A 252 24.74 28.98 23.10
C GLY A 252 25.18 29.33 21.67
N THR A 253 25.36 28.30 20.85
CA THR A 253 25.82 28.37 19.46
C THR A 253 24.88 29.20 18.57
N TYR A 254 25.45 29.94 17.62
CA TYR A 254 24.70 30.73 16.64
C TYR A 254 24.69 30.03 15.27
N THR A 255 23.53 29.92 14.63
CA THR A 255 23.42 29.44 13.25
C THR A 255 23.08 30.55 12.25
N TYR A 256 23.79 30.57 11.12
CA TYR A 256 23.67 31.58 10.06
C TYR A 256 22.68 31.17 8.95
N TYR A 257 22.04 30.00 9.06
CA TYR A 257 21.34 29.35 7.95
C TYR A 257 19.81 29.46 7.98
N SER A 258 19.23 30.02 9.06
CA SER A 258 17.81 30.36 9.10
C SER A 258 17.52 31.64 8.30
N SER A 259 16.40 31.68 7.59
CA SER A 259 15.89 32.89 6.91
C SER A 259 15.35 33.95 7.88
N GLN A 260 15.22 33.61 9.17
CA GLN A 260 15.05 34.55 10.26
C GLN A 260 16.44 34.89 10.83
N ASN A 261 16.80 36.18 10.89
CA ASN A 261 18.09 36.63 11.41
C ASN A 261 18.38 36.05 12.81
N GLY A 262 19.33 35.10 12.88
CA GLY A 262 19.98 34.68 14.12
C GLY A 262 19.08 33.94 15.11
N LEU A 263 18.80 32.67 14.83
CA LEU A 263 18.28 31.77 15.85
C LEU A 263 19.45 31.16 16.63
N TYR A 264 19.37 31.30 17.94
CA TYR A 264 20.36 30.81 18.89
C TYR A 264 19.98 29.41 19.38
N GLU A 265 20.99 28.58 19.67
CA GLU A 265 20.87 27.21 20.18
C GLU A 265 19.80 27.07 21.28
N LYS A 266 19.79 28.00 22.25
CA LYS A 266 18.82 28.03 23.37
C LYS A 266 17.34 27.86 22.98
N TYR A 267 16.95 28.27 21.77
CA TYR A 267 15.57 28.13 21.27
C TYR A 267 15.29 26.74 20.69
N TYR A 268 16.29 26.12 20.06
CA TYR A 268 16.20 24.75 19.56
C TYR A 268 16.13 23.76 20.72
N ASN A 269 17.02 23.91 21.71
CA ASN A 269 17.07 23.08 22.90
C ASN A 269 15.72 23.10 23.65
N LEU A 270 15.06 24.27 23.74
CA LEU A 270 13.73 24.40 24.36
C LEU A 270 12.65 23.64 23.58
N LYS A 271 12.64 23.72 22.25
CA LYS A 271 11.65 23.01 21.42
C LYS A 271 11.83 21.50 21.46
N ILE A 272 13.06 21.01 21.30
CA ILE A 272 13.37 19.57 21.30
C ILE A 272 12.96 18.96 22.65
N ALA A 273 13.34 19.59 23.77
CA ALA A 273 12.94 19.15 25.10
C ALA A 273 11.41 19.20 25.34
N GLN A 274 10.70 20.19 24.78
CA GLN A 274 9.23 20.24 24.83
C GLN A 274 8.56 19.10 24.06
N TYR A 275 9.11 18.72 22.88
CA TYR A 275 8.61 17.57 22.14
C TYR A 275 8.94 16.24 22.82
N CYS A 276 10.16 16.09 23.37
CA CYS A 276 10.54 14.93 24.17
C CYS A 276 9.61 14.76 25.38
N LYS A 277 9.27 15.86 26.08
CA LYS A 277 8.28 15.86 27.16
C LYS A 277 6.90 15.36 26.71
N GLN A 278 6.37 15.87 25.59
CA GLN A 278 5.05 15.48 25.07
C GLN A 278 4.99 13.99 24.70
N GLU A 279 6.08 13.44 24.18
CA GLU A 279 6.16 12.02 23.82
C GLU A 279 6.27 11.13 25.05
N LEU A 280 7.15 11.47 26.01
CA LEU A 280 7.30 10.75 27.28
C LEU A 280 6.00 10.72 28.12
N GLU A 281 5.15 11.75 28.06
CA GLU A 281 3.86 11.79 28.77
C GLU A 281 2.80 10.79 28.23
N LYS A 282 3.08 10.09 27.12
CA LYS A 282 2.25 8.98 26.64
C LYS A 282 2.47 7.69 27.45
N TYR A 283 3.66 7.51 28.01
CA TYR A 283 4.08 6.30 28.71
C TYR A 283 3.49 6.20 30.13
N ALA A 284 3.37 4.98 30.65
CA ALA A 284 2.96 4.72 32.02
C ALA A 284 4.09 4.99 33.03
N ASN A 285 3.71 5.28 34.27
CA ASN A 285 4.60 5.39 35.44
C ASN A 285 5.75 6.41 35.32
N VAL A 286 5.59 7.47 34.52
CA VAL A 286 6.57 8.56 34.37
C VAL A 286 5.93 9.94 34.59
N LYS A 287 6.71 10.85 35.20
CA LYS A 287 6.45 12.30 35.26
C LYS A 287 7.61 13.04 34.63
N VAL A 288 7.32 14.09 33.87
CA VAL A 288 8.33 14.88 33.15
C VAL A 288 8.20 16.36 33.47
N TYR A 289 9.28 16.97 33.94
CA TYR A 289 9.40 18.40 34.21
C TYR A 289 10.47 19.04 33.32
N LEU A 290 10.43 20.35 33.15
CA LEU A 290 11.47 21.13 32.48
C LEU A 290 12.18 22.04 33.49
N THR A 291 13.49 22.26 33.36
CA THR A 291 14.21 23.27 34.17
C THR A 291 13.74 24.69 33.85
N ARG A 292 13.45 24.97 32.58
CA ARG A 292 12.80 26.21 32.10
C ARG A 292 11.73 25.89 31.05
N TYR A 293 10.62 26.62 31.12
CA TYR A 293 9.52 26.53 30.14
C TYR A 293 9.58 27.65 29.08
N ASP A 294 10.44 28.65 29.29
CA ASP A 294 10.64 29.82 28.43
C ASP A 294 12.13 30.20 28.33
N ASP A 295 12.42 31.40 27.80
CA ASP A 295 13.77 31.93 27.57
C ASP A 295 14.31 32.69 28.79
N THR A 296 14.69 31.94 29.83
CA THR A 296 15.15 32.47 31.13
C THR A 296 16.60 32.05 31.41
N ASP A 297 17.40 32.95 32.00
CA ASP A 297 18.75 32.66 32.51
C ASP A 297 18.68 31.66 33.68
N LEU A 298 19.46 30.56 33.62
CA LEU A 298 19.60 29.58 34.70
C LEU A 298 21.06 29.13 34.83
N ASP A 299 21.61 29.15 36.04
CA ASP A 299 22.98 28.69 36.29
C ASP A 299 23.09 27.14 36.37
N LEU A 300 24.29 26.59 36.19
CA LEU A 300 24.51 25.14 36.11
C LEU A 300 24.19 24.38 37.41
N LYS A 301 24.23 25.06 38.56
CA LYS A 301 23.86 24.48 39.86
C LYS A 301 22.36 24.61 40.10
N GLU A 302 21.76 25.72 39.68
CA GLU A 302 20.31 25.97 39.73
C GLU A 302 19.53 24.92 38.93
N ARG A 303 19.99 24.56 37.72
CA ARG A 303 19.40 23.47 36.91
C ARG A 303 19.35 22.13 37.67
N ALA A 304 20.45 21.77 38.33
CA ALA A 304 20.53 20.57 39.15
C ALA A 304 19.66 20.66 40.41
N GLN A 305 19.53 21.85 41.01
CA GLN A 305 18.66 22.08 42.16
C GLN A 305 17.17 21.94 41.77
N ILE A 306 16.74 22.48 40.62
CA ILE A 306 15.37 22.32 40.12
C ILE A 306 15.02 20.85 39.91
N ALA A 307 15.93 20.06 39.33
CA ALA A 307 15.75 18.62 39.20
C ALA A 307 15.60 17.93 40.57
N SER A 308 16.42 18.32 41.56
CA SER A 308 16.34 17.81 42.93
C SER A 308 15.05 18.21 43.64
N ASP A 309 14.54 19.42 43.42
CA ASP A 309 13.32 19.94 44.03
C ASP A 309 12.06 19.23 43.50
N TYR A 310 12.09 18.76 42.25
CA TYR A 310 11.08 17.85 41.69
C TYR A 310 11.25 16.38 42.12
N GLY A 311 12.37 16.01 42.75
CA GLY A 311 12.71 14.62 43.08
C GLY A 311 13.09 13.77 41.86
N ALA A 312 13.67 14.38 40.82
CA ALA A 312 14.02 13.70 39.58
C ALA A 312 15.18 12.70 39.76
N SER A 313 15.03 11.52 39.15
CA SER A 313 16.10 10.49 39.08
C SER A 313 17.12 10.81 37.99
N TYR A 314 16.67 11.47 36.91
CA TYR A 314 17.49 11.87 35.77
C TYR A 314 17.35 13.36 35.47
N LEU A 315 18.48 14.00 35.15
CA LEU A 315 18.56 15.34 34.57
C LEU A 315 19.17 15.25 33.18
N ILE A 316 18.37 15.44 32.14
CA ILE A 316 18.78 15.22 30.75
C ILE A 316 18.86 16.59 30.06
N SER A 317 20.06 17.08 29.79
CA SER A 317 20.29 18.39 29.20
C SER A 317 20.40 18.31 27.68
N PHE A 318 19.72 19.22 26.99
CA PHE A 318 19.58 19.25 25.53
C PHE A 318 20.43 20.38 24.95
N HIS A 319 21.32 20.05 24.02
CA HIS A 319 22.32 20.96 23.42
C HIS A 319 22.57 20.70 21.92
N LEU A 320 23.23 21.65 21.25
CA LEU A 320 23.71 21.52 19.87
C LEU A 320 25.17 21.96 19.77
N ASN A 321 25.99 21.13 19.12
CA ASN A 321 27.41 21.42 18.93
C ASN A 321 27.67 22.65 18.05
N GLY A 322 28.83 23.28 18.23
CA GLY A 322 29.39 24.29 17.31
C GLY A 322 30.92 24.29 17.30
N LEU A 323 31.54 24.01 16.15
CA LEU A 323 33.01 23.92 15.99
C LEU A 323 33.50 24.44 14.62
N ASN A 324 33.02 25.62 14.21
CA ASN A 324 33.33 26.29 12.94
C ASN A 324 32.76 25.60 11.68
N GLY A 325 31.68 24.80 11.84
CA GLY A 325 30.85 24.30 10.75
C GLY A 325 31.42 23.17 9.88
N THR A 326 32.55 22.56 10.27
CA THR A 326 33.12 21.40 9.55
C THR A 326 32.65 20.05 10.10
N ASN A 327 32.47 19.95 11.41
CA ASN A 327 32.14 18.70 12.12
C ASN A 327 30.63 18.39 12.04
N ARG A 328 30.26 17.13 12.23
CA ARG A 328 28.89 16.62 12.13
C ARG A 328 28.62 15.53 13.14
N GLY A 329 27.35 15.35 13.50
CA GLY A 329 26.87 14.21 14.27
C GLY A 329 26.57 14.49 15.74
N ALA A 330 26.03 13.45 16.40
CA ALA A 330 25.61 13.44 17.78
C ALA A 330 26.69 12.89 18.72
N VAL A 331 26.88 13.53 19.88
CA VAL A 331 27.66 12.99 21.00
C VAL A 331 26.82 13.10 22.27
N ILE A 332 26.87 12.09 23.14
CA ILE A 332 26.14 12.14 24.42
C ILE A 332 27.13 11.97 25.57
N PHE A 333 27.11 12.95 26.48
CA PHE A 333 27.95 12.94 27.67
C PHE A 333 27.16 12.40 28.86
N TYR A 334 27.76 11.48 29.59
CA TYR A 334 27.22 10.87 30.81
C TYR A 334 28.26 10.95 31.94
N PRO A 335 27.89 10.68 33.20
CA PRO A 335 28.79 10.89 34.33
C PRO A 335 29.98 9.91 34.34
N ASN A 336 31.17 10.38 34.72
CA ASN A 336 32.35 9.55 34.96
C ASN A 336 32.13 8.58 36.13
N THR A 337 33.04 7.63 36.34
CA THR A 337 32.93 6.61 37.41
C THR A 337 33.35 7.12 38.81
N ASN A 338 33.83 8.36 38.92
CA ASN A 338 34.28 8.96 40.18
C ASN A 338 33.08 9.33 41.08
N TYR A 339 33.29 9.21 42.41
CA TYR A 339 32.36 9.48 43.51
C TYR A 339 31.06 8.65 43.57
N ARG A 340 30.36 8.49 42.43
CA ARG A 340 29.07 7.79 42.30
C ARG A 340 29.04 6.96 41.00
N PRO A 341 29.67 5.78 40.98
CA PRO A 341 29.67 4.90 39.81
C PRO A 341 28.28 4.31 39.51
N ASP A 342 27.37 4.27 40.50
CA ASP A 342 25.94 3.97 40.32
C ASP A 342 25.32 4.85 39.22
N LEU A 343 25.46 6.16 39.38
CA LEU A 343 24.92 7.15 38.44
C LEU A 343 25.67 7.19 37.09
N SER A 344 26.90 6.68 37.05
CA SER A 344 27.66 6.51 35.80
C SER A 344 27.07 5.41 34.92
N GLU A 345 26.73 4.25 35.51
CA GLU A 345 26.16 3.12 34.78
C GLU A 345 24.74 3.43 34.30
N ASP A 346 23.88 3.99 35.15
CA ASP A 346 22.54 4.47 34.78
C ASP A 346 22.61 5.47 33.61
N GLY A 347 23.54 6.44 33.70
CA GLY A 347 23.74 7.45 32.66
C GLY A 347 24.24 6.86 31.35
N LYS A 348 25.10 5.84 31.40
CA LYS A 348 25.63 5.14 30.23
C LYS A 348 24.54 4.39 29.47
N VAL A 349 23.62 3.72 30.16
CA VAL A 349 22.50 2.98 29.55
C VAL A 349 21.56 3.94 28.82
N VAL A 350 21.15 5.04 29.46
CA VAL A 350 20.29 6.05 28.83
C VAL A 350 21.02 6.73 27.66
N ALA A 351 22.29 7.10 27.82
CA ALA A 351 23.09 7.71 26.75
C ALA A 351 23.19 6.81 25.52
N GLN A 352 23.48 5.51 25.70
CA GLN A 352 23.60 4.59 24.57
C GLN A 352 22.26 4.42 23.84
N SER A 353 21.14 4.28 24.58
CA SER A 353 19.84 4.08 23.95
C SER A 353 19.36 5.33 23.20
N VAL A 354 19.60 6.53 23.72
CA VAL A 354 19.27 7.78 23.01
C VAL A 354 20.14 7.96 21.77
N LEU A 355 21.44 7.67 21.85
CA LEU A 355 22.33 7.75 20.70
C LEU A 355 21.88 6.79 19.58
N ASN A 356 21.43 5.59 19.92
CA ASN A 356 20.90 4.63 18.95
C ASN A 356 19.70 5.21 18.17
N GLU A 357 18.68 5.77 18.86
CA GLU A 357 17.51 6.36 18.18
C GLU A 357 17.89 7.58 17.34
N LEU A 358 18.80 8.44 17.81
CA LEU A 358 19.31 9.57 17.03
C LEU A 358 20.05 9.12 15.77
N THR A 359 20.85 8.05 15.84
CA THR A 359 21.52 7.48 14.66
C THR A 359 20.53 6.82 13.68
N ALA A 360 19.41 6.26 14.17
CA ALA A 360 18.35 5.73 13.33
C ALA A 360 17.62 6.82 12.52
N LEU A 361 17.63 8.08 12.97
CA LEU A 361 17.20 9.24 12.17
C LEU A 361 18.20 9.62 11.06
N GLY A 362 19.35 8.95 10.98
CA GLY A 362 20.43 9.23 10.02
C GLY A 362 21.47 10.24 10.51
N ILE A 363 21.49 10.56 11.82
CA ILE A 363 22.53 11.42 12.40
C ILE A 363 23.83 10.61 12.53
N GLN A 364 24.96 11.20 12.17
CA GLN A 364 26.28 10.57 12.35
C GLN A 364 26.58 10.36 13.84
N SER A 365 27.03 9.16 14.22
CA SER A 365 27.48 8.91 15.61
C SER A 365 28.88 9.47 15.86
N MET A 366 29.05 10.18 16.98
CA MET A 366 30.35 10.50 17.57
C MET A 366 30.60 9.75 18.91
N GLY A 367 29.73 8.78 19.23
CA GLY A 367 29.80 7.94 20.43
C GLY A 367 29.24 8.59 21.70
N ILE A 368 29.15 7.78 22.76
CA ILE A 368 28.91 8.25 24.14
C ILE A 368 30.25 8.48 24.84
N ARG A 369 30.34 9.47 25.74
CA ARG A 369 31.61 9.88 26.38
C ARG A 369 31.42 10.30 27.82
N THR A 370 32.46 10.11 28.63
CA THR A 370 32.65 10.83 29.90
C THR A 370 33.73 11.90 29.69
N ASN A 371 33.78 12.91 30.56
CA ASN A 371 34.85 13.89 30.54
C ASN A 371 35.13 14.39 31.97
N THR A 372 36.39 14.42 32.37
CA THR A 372 36.84 14.72 33.74
C THR A 372 37.70 15.98 33.72
N ILE A 373 37.78 16.69 34.84
CA ILE A 373 38.69 17.83 34.98
C ILE A 373 40.10 17.31 35.23
N ASP A 374 41.04 17.66 34.35
CA ASP A 374 42.46 17.33 34.51
C ASP A 374 43.06 18.06 35.72
N GLY A 375 43.26 17.32 36.82
CA GLY A 375 43.95 17.79 38.02
C GLY A 375 43.03 18.29 39.14
N HIS A 376 43.45 17.96 40.37
CA HIS A 376 42.74 18.29 41.60
C HIS A 376 42.59 19.81 41.86
N ASP A 377 41.35 20.25 42.07
CA ASP A 377 40.97 21.57 42.57
C ASP A 377 39.78 21.40 43.52
N GLU A 378 39.92 21.78 44.80
CA GLU A 378 38.86 21.68 45.82
C GLU A 378 37.53 22.35 45.43
N LYS A 379 37.53 23.22 44.41
CA LYS A 379 36.33 23.83 43.83
C LYS A 379 35.52 22.89 42.93
N TYR A 380 36.17 21.94 42.28
CA TYR A 380 35.56 21.07 41.26
C TYR A 380 35.67 19.57 41.57
N ASP A 381 36.58 19.17 42.44
CA ASP A 381 36.66 17.80 42.97
C ASP A 381 35.33 17.40 43.64
N TYR A 382 35.01 16.12 43.60
CA TYR A 382 33.88 15.55 44.32
C TYR A 382 34.14 15.53 45.84
N PRO A 383 33.10 15.36 46.68
CA PRO A 383 33.22 15.37 48.14
C PRO A 383 34.17 14.32 48.75
N ASP A 384 34.59 13.31 47.98
CA ASP A 384 35.60 12.31 48.36
C ASP A 384 37.05 12.69 47.95
N GLY A 385 37.23 13.82 47.26
CA GLY A 385 38.51 14.28 46.72
C GLY A 385 38.88 13.71 45.34
N SER A 386 37.96 13.00 44.67
CA SER A 386 38.15 12.53 43.29
C SER A 386 37.86 13.63 42.26
N GLU A 387 38.50 13.56 41.08
CA GLU A 387 38.35 14.57 40.04
C GLU A 387 36.89 14.63 39.52
N GLY A 388 36.34 15.85 39.46
CA GLY A 388 34.96 16.09 39.04
C GLY A 388 34.72 15.90 37.55
N ASP A 389 33.47 15.57 37.18
CA ASP A 389 33.05 15.64 35.77
C ASP A 389 33.25 17.06 35.22
N TYR A 390 33.73 17.18 33.98
CA TYR A 390 34.01 18.46 33.32
C TYR A 390 32.75 19.33 33.23
N TYR A 391 31.66 18.75 32.73
CA TYR A 391 30.39 19.43 32.53
C TYR A 391 29.70 19.73 33.86
N GLY A 392 29.49 21.03 34.12
CA GLY A 392 28.98 21.48 35.42
C GLY A 392 27.58 20.95 35.76
N VAL A 393 26.68 20.80 34.79
CA VAL A 393 25.34 20.25 35.04
C VAL A 393 25.39 18.78 35.47
N ILE A 394 26.22 17.96 34.81
CA ILE A 394 26.47 16.55 35.19
C ILE A 394 27.10 16.48 36.59
N ARG A 395 28.12 17.30 36.85
CA ARG A 395 28.80 17.36 38.14
C ARG A 395 27.88 17.81 39.29
N HIS A 396 27.01 18.79 39.06
CA HIS A 396 26.06 19.26 40.07
C HIS A 396 24.89 18.28 40.27
N ALA A 397 24.41 17.61 39.22
CA ALA A 397 23.44 16.53 39.33
C ALA A 397 23.99 15.37 40.18
N LYS A 398 25.21 14.88 39.88
CA LYS A 398 25.85 13.79 40.65
C LYS A 398 26.04 14.15 42.13
N ASN A 399 26.40 15.40 42.44
CA ASN A 399 26.50 15.89 43.81
C ASN A 399 25.16 15.89 44.57
N LEU A 400 24.02 15.98 43.86
CA LEU A 400 22.67 15.87 44.43
C LEU A 400 22.11 14.43 44.37
N GLY A 401 22.88 13.47 43.84
CA GLY A 401 22.46 12.08 43.69
C GLY A 401 21.59 11.80 42.47
N ILE A 402 21.63 12.67 41.46
CA ILE A 402 20.82 12.60 40.23
C ILE A 402 21.72 12.20 39.05
N THR A 403 21.24 11.31 38.18
CA THR A 403 21.95 10.92 36.96
C THR A 403 21.85 12.03 35.92
N GLY A 404 22.95 12.76 35.69
CA GLY A 404 23.03 13.89 34.75
C GLY A 404 23.58 13.51 33.38
N LEU A 405 22.91 13.89 32.30
CA LEU A 405 23.34 13.69 30.91
C LEU A 405 23.37 15.02 30.13
N ILE A 406 24.15 15.07 29.05
CA ILE A 406 24.05 16.08 27.99
C ILE A 406 23.92 15.36 26.64
N ILE A 407 22.87 15.68 25.89
CA ILE A 407 22.66 15.25 24.50
C ILE A 407 23.06 16.41 23.58
N GLU A 408 24.18 16.27 22.87
CA GLU A 408 24.57 17.18 21.78
C GLU A 408 24.06 16.59 20.46
N HIS A 409 22.91 17.05 19.98
CA HIS A 409 22.15 16.32 18.94
C HIS A 409 22.82 16.36 17.56
N CYS A 410 23.34 17.52 17.15
CA CYS A 410 24.05 17.71 15.88
C CYS A 410 24.77 19.08 15.89
N PHE A 411 25.50 19.42 14.81
CA PHE A 411 26.21 20.70 14.71
C PHE A 411 25.33 21.81 14.12
N ALA A 412 24.94 22.79 14.95
CA ALA A 412 24.10 23.92 14.54
C ALA A 412 24.77 24.83 13.49
N ASP A 413 26.10 24.86 13.49
CA ASP A 413 26.92 25.63 12.55
C ASP A 413 27.34 24.83 11.30
N ASN A 414 27.01 23.54 11.20
CA ASN A 414 27.20 22.75 9.98
C ASN A 414 25.95 22.78 9.12
N LYS A 415 26.09 23.19 7.85
CA LYS A 415 24.95 23.33 6.94
C LYS A 415 24.16 22.03 6.72
N ALA A 416 24.83 20.87 6.68
CA ALA A 416 24.13 19.61 6.40
C ALA A 416 23.36 19.10 7.61
N ASP A 417 23.93 19.18 8.81
CA ASP A 417 23.24 18.84 10.06
C ASP A 417 22.05 19.78 10.28
N PHE A 418 22.24 21.08 10.06
CA PHE A 418 21.15 22.06 10.09
C PHE A 418 20.04 21.73 9.08
N ASP A 419 20.41 21.47 7.82
CA ASP A 419 19.44 21.14 6.77
C ASP A 419 18.72 19.83 7.06
N ALA A 420 19.40 18.80 7.56
CA ALA A 420 18.83 17.49 7.81
C ALA A 420 17.92 17.49 9.06
N PHE A 421 18.32 18.14 10.16
CA PHE A 421 17.73 17.92 11.49
C PHE A 421 17.18 19.19 12.18
N LEU A 422 17.56 20.40 11.76
CA LEU A 422 17.16 21.65 12.46
C LEU A 422 16.28 22.61 11.64
N SER A 423 16.25 22.45 10.32
CA SER A 423 15.67 23.42 9.38
C SER A 423 14.13 23.55 9.39
N SER A 424 13.40 22.72 10.13
CA SER A 424 11.93 22.79 10.23
C SER A 424 11.40 22.20 11.53
N GLU A 425 10.23 22.68 11.97
CA GLU A 425 9.60 22.29 13.24
C GLU A 425 9.43 20.77 13.39
N SER A 426 9.01 20.08 12.32
CA SER A 426 8.85 18.62 12.28
C SER A 426 10.15 17.86 12.53
N LYS A 427 11.32 18.45 12.22
CA LYS A 427 12.63 17.81 12.46
C LYS A 427 13.02 17.94 13.93
N LEU A 428 12.74 19.10 14.55
CA LEU A 428 12.89 19.29 15.99
C LEU A 428 11.96 18.37 16.79
N GLN A 429 10.75 18.13 16.26
CA GLN A 429 9.83 17.14 16.81
C GLN A 429 10.38 15.71 16.69
N ASN A 430 10.93 15.33 15.52
CA ASN A 430 11.54 14.02 15.33
C ASN A 430 12.73 13.78 16.29
N LEU A 431 13.58 14.79 16.52
CA LEU A 431 14.65 14.71 17.53
C LEU A 431 14.06 14.39 18.91
N GLY A 432 13.11 15.20 19.39
CA GLY A 432 12.49 14.99 20.70
C GLY A 432 11.79 13.64 20.85
N ILE A 433 11.19 13.12 19.77
CA ILE A 433 10.60 11.77 19.74
C ILE A 433 11.68 10.68 19.84
N ALA A 434 12.81 10.82 19.15
CA ALA A 434 13.93 9.89 19.26
C ALA A 434 14.54 9.90 20.67
N ASP A 435 14.73 11.08 21.27
CA ASP A 435 15.19 11.22 22.65
C ASP A 435 14.22 10.52 23.62
N ALA A 436 12.92 10.81 23.49
CA ALA A 436 11.88 10.18 24.31
C ALA A 436 11.85 8.65 24.14
N THR A 437 12.00 8.15 22.92
CA THR A 437 12.01 6.72 22.61
C THR A 437 13.24 6.03 23.24
N GLY A 438 14.41 6.65 23.14
CA GLY A 438 15.65 6.13 23.73
C GLY A 438 15.60 6.12 25.26
N ILE A 439 15.11 7.20 25.86
CA ILE A 439 14.86 7.28 27.31
C ILE A 439 13.85 6.20 27.75
N ALA A 440 12.74 6.05 27.03
CA ALA A 440 11.71 5.07 27.35
C ALA A 440 12.23 3.62 27.27
N LYS A 441 12.98 3.28 26.22
CA LYS A 441 13.65 1.97 26.05
C LYS A 441 14.63 1.70 27.20
N ALA A 442 15.53 2.64 27.49
CA ALA A 442 16.52 2.50 28.57
C ALA A 442 15.90 2.31 29.96
N LEU A 443 14.76 2.97 30.22
CA LEU A 443 14.08 2.94 31.52
C LEU A 443 12.94 1.91 31.59
N GLY A 444 12.74 1.09 30.56
CA GLY A 444 11.67 0.09 30.50
C GLY A 444 10.25 0.66 30.54
N LEU A 445 10.06 1.92 30.15
CA LEU A 445 8.75 2.58 30.13
C LEU A 445 7.85 1.93 29.08
N LYS A 446 6.62 1.59 29.46
CA LYS A 446 5.62 1.02 28.56
C LYS A 446 4.62 2.07 28.10
N ILE A 447 4.29 2.06 26.82
CA ILE A 447 3.18 2.86 26.28
C ILE A 447 1.88 2.39 26.93
N TYR A 448 0.99 3.33 27.26
CA TYR A 448 -0.34 3.01 27.77
C TYR A 448 -1.24 2.59 26.59
N ASP A 449 -1.26 1.30 26.27
CA ASP A 449 -2.07 0.77 25.16
C ASP A 449 -3.55 0.66 25.59
N GLN A 450 -4.41 1.45 24.94
CA GLN A 450 -5.85 1.46 25.21
C GLN A 450 -6.54 0.22 24.65
N ASP A 451 -6.14 -0.31 23.50
CA ASP A 451 -6.81 -1.44 22.87
C ASP A 451 -6.48 -2.74 23.61
N ASP A 452 -5.22 -2.93 24.04
CA ASP A 452 -4.85 -4.02 24.95
C ASP A 452 -5.61 -3.92 26.29
N PHE A 453 -5.75 -2.72 26.85
CA PHE A 453 -6.51 -2.51 28.10
C PHE A 453 -8.01 -2.82 27.93
N VAL A 454 -8.61 -2.45 26.80
CA VAL A 454 -10.00 -2.79 26.45
C VAL A 454 -10.17 -4.30 26.31
N ILE A 455 -9.25 -4.97 25.59
CA ILE A 455 -9.30 -6.42 25.34
C ILE A 455 -9.14 -7.20 26.65
N GLN A 456 -8.19 -6.82 27.51
CA GLN A 456 -7.98 -7.44 28.82
C GLN A 456 -9.20 -7.32 29.75
N ASN A 457 -9.98 -6.25 29.62
CA ASN A 457 -11.16 -5.97 30.46
C ASN A 457 -12.51 -6.32 29.77
N LYS A 458 -12.47 -7.01 28.62
CA LYS A 458 -13.66 -7.46 27.89
C LYS A 458 -14.50 -8.43 28.73
N ASN A 459 -15.82 -8.20 28.78
CA ASN A 459 -16.80 -9.03 29.50
C ASN A 459 -16.57 -9.15 31.04
N ILE A 460 -15.80 -8.24 31.66
CA ILE A 460 -15.61 -8.20 33.13
C ILE A 460 -16.93 -8.02 33.91
N ILE A 461 -17.93 -7.41 33.26
CA ILE A 461 -19.32 -7.35 33.71
C ILE A 461 -20.24 -7.96 32.64
N ASN A 462 -21.13 -8.87 33.04
CA ASN A 462 -22.03 -9.55 32.10
C ASN A 462 -23.13 -8.60 31.57
N ASP A 463 -23.65 -8.89 30.38
CA ASP A 463 -24.91 -8.29 29.89
C ASP A 463 -26.02 -8.52 30.93
N GLY A 464 -26.71 -7.44 31.32
CA GLY A 464 -27.67 -7.50 32.40
C GLY A 464 -28.26 -6.13 32.74
N THR A 465 -29.00 -6.03 33.83
CA THR A 465 -29.52 -4.75 34.33
C THR A 465 -29.12 -4.58 35.78
N TYR A 466 -28.50 -3.45 36.07
CA TYR A 466 -27.83 -3.17 37.32
C TYR A 466 -28.12 -1.76 37.80
N MET A 467 -28.07 -1.55 39.11
CA MET A 467 -27.81 -0.23 39.68
C MET A 467 -26.31 -0.09 39.91
N ILE A 468 -25.73 1.03 39.46
CA ILE A 468 -24.30 1.31 39.60
C ILE A 468 -24.12 2.10 40.90
N SER A 469 -23.55 1.46 41.92
CA SER A 469 -23.48 1.97 43.30
C SER A 469 -22.11 2.53 43.62
N SER A 470 -22.03 3.75 44.17
CA SER A 470 -20.78 4.29 44.73
C SER A 470 -20.54 3.81 46.16
N ASN A 471 -21.60 3.47 46.88
CA ASN A 471 -21.59 2.89 48.23
C ASN A 471 -22.95 2.20 48.51
N SER A 472 -23.18 1.74 49.74
CA SER A 472 -24.42 1.03 50.12
C SER A 472 -25.72 1.84 49.99
N SER A 473 -25.64 3.17 49.93
CA SER A 473 -26.79 4.07 50.01
C SER A 473 -27.06 4.84 48.72
N TYR A 474 -26.06 4.96 47.84
CA TYR A 474 -26.09 5.86 46.68
C TYR A 474 -25.76 5.15 45.36
N VAL A 475 -26.58 5.44 44.34
CA VAL A 475 -26.50 4.87 42.97
C VAL A 475 -26.59 5.96 41.90
N ILE A 476 -25.99 5.69 40.74
CA ILE A 476 -26.15 6.51 39.53
C ILE A 476 -27.59 6.37 39.03
N GLY A 477 -28.29 7.48 38.83
CA GLY A 477 -29.65 7.50 38.29
C GLY A 477 -29.99 8.83 37.64
N LEU A 478 -31.25 8.96 37.22
CA LEU A 478 -31.75 10.16 36.55
C LEU A 478 -32.64 11.01 37.47
N ASN A 479 -32.34 12.31 37.53
CA ASN A 479 -33.25 13.32 38.03
C ASN A 479 -33.65 14.24 36.88
N SER A 480 -34.92 14.20 36.45
CA SER A 480 -35.44 15.08 35.38
C SER A 480 -34.68 15.00 34.04
N ASN A 481 -34.01 13.85 33.79
CA ASN A 481 -33.06 13.51 32.71
C ASN A 481 -31.58 13.87 32.96
N ASP A 482 -31.23 14.57 34.03
CA ASP A 482 -29.83 14.80 34.40
C ASP A 482 -29.26 13.59 35.14
N VAL A 483 -28.07 13.13 34.72
CA VAL A 483 -27.34 12.04 35.38
C VAL A 483 -26.82 12.52 36.73
N ASN A 484 -27.24 11.86 37.83
CA ASN A 484 -26.91 12.27 39.19
C ASN A 484 -26.68 11.06 40.09
N LEU A 485 -25.98 11.29 41.21
CA LEU A 485 -25.94 10.36 42.32
C LEU A 485 -27.20 10.54 43.18
N SER A 486 -27.89 9.46 43.52
CA SER A 486 -29.18 9.48 44.22
C SER A 486 -29.32 8.35 45.24
N GLU A 487 -30.14 8.53 46.28
CA GLU A 487 -30.43 7.47 47.25
C GLU A 487 -31.01 6.24 46.55
N ASN A 488 -30.54 5.04 46.90
CA ASN A 488 -30.98 3.80 46.28
C ASN A 488 -32.46 3.49 46.61
N THR A 489 -33.34 3.72 45.63
CA THR A 489 -34.80 3.49 45.72
C THR A 489 -35.29 2.32 44.85
N ASN A 490 -34.37 1.67 44.10
CA ASN A 490 -34.65 0.52 43.23
C ASN A 490 -35.76 0.78 42.18
N LEU A 491 -35.71 1.95 41.53
CA LEU A 491 -36.61 2.38 40.46
C LEU A 491 -35.95 2.30 39.08
N ASP A 492 -36.75 2.22 38.01
CA ASP A 492 -36.26 2.16 36.61
C ASP A 492 -35.34 3.33 36.22
N LEU A 493 -35.53 4.51 36.83
CA LEU A 493 -34.66 5.69 36.66
C LEU A 493 -33.21 5.47 37.16
N GLN A 494 -32.99 4.46 38.00
CA GLN A 494 -31.70 4.08 38.58
C GLN A 494 -31.14 2.78 37.97
N ALA A 495 -31.91 2.14 37.08
CA ALA A 495 -31.54 0.89 36.44
C ALA A 495 -30.85 1.14 35.09
N TRP A 496 -29.65 0.58 34.94
CA TRP A 496 -28.83 0.67 33.74
C TRP A 496 -28.64 -0.72 33.16
N ARG A 497 -29.01 -0.89 31.90
CA ARG A 497 -28.71 -2.08 31.12
C ARG A 497 -27.26 -2.00 30.65
N VAL A 498 -26.45 -2.95 31.11
CA VAL A 498 -25.08 -3.19 30.64
C VAL A 498 -25.17 -3.94 29.32
N ILE A 499 -24.45 -3.45 28.32
CA ILE A 499 -24.35 -4.03 26.98
C ILE A 499 -22.87 -4.10 26.62
N ASN A 500 -22.33 -5.33 26.51
CA ASN A 500 -20.99 -5.58 26.00
C ASN A 500 -20.99 -5.54 24.47
N HIS A 501 -19.94 -4.98 23.88
CA HIS A 501 -19.71 -4.91 22.45
C HIS A 501 -18.61 -5.88 22.00
N ASP A 502 -18.68 -6.33 20.75
CA ASP A 502 -17.76 -7.35 20.20
C ASP A 502 -16.28 -6.88 20.22
N ASN A 503 -16.02 -5.56 20.27
CA ASN A 503 -14.69 -4.93 20.40
C ASN A 503 -14.18 -4.76 21.85
N GLY A 504 -14.93 -5.22 22.86
CA GLY A 504 -14.50 -5.20 24.28
C GLY A 504 -14.99 -4.01 25.11
N TYR A 505 -15.50 -2.97 24.47
CA TYR A 505 -16.16 -1.85 25.16
C TYR A 505 -17.53 -2.24 25.72
N VAL A 506 -18.03 -1.44 26.66
CA VAL A 506 -19.32 -1.56 27.34
C VAL A 506 -20.10 -0.25 27.18
N SER A 507 -21.42 -0.34 26.97
CA SER A 507 -22.33 0.81 27.09
C SER A 507 -23.36 0.59 28.19
N PHE A 508 -23.82 1.69 28.80
CA PHE A 508 -24.81 1.69 29.88
C PHE A 508 -26.08 2.42 29.42
N MET A 509 -27.14 1.68 29.09
CA MET A 509 -28.42 2.24 28.65
C MET A 509 -29.41 2.33 29.83
N ASN A 510 -29.91 3.52 30.16
CA ASN A 510 -30.91 3.69 31.21
C ASN A 510 -32.25 3.02 30.83
N VAL A 511 -32.82 2.22 31.73
CA VAL A 511 -34.03 1.41 31.46
C VAL A 511 -35.29 2.26 31.32
N TYR A 512 -35.36 3.42 31.97
CA TYR A 512 -36.55 4.27 31.95
C TYR A 512 -36.74 5.01 30.62
N ASN A 513 -35.67 5.58 30.04
CA ASN A 513 -35.76 6.40 28.83
C ASN A 513 -35.02 5.84 27.60
N GLY A 514 -34.25 4.74 27.75
CA GLY A 514 -33.51 4.11 26.66
C GLY A 514 -32.29 4.90 26.16
N LYS A 515 -31.81 5.89 26.93
CA LYS A 515 -30.62 6.68 26.59
C LYS A 515 -29.35 6.16 27.26
N TYR A 516 -28.21 6.41 26.64
CA TYR A 516 -26.92 5.87 27.03
C TYR A 516 -26.12 6.86 27.88
N LEU A 517 -25.41 6.37 28.89
CA LEU A 517 -24.50 7.17 29.71
C LEU A 517 -23.33 7.65 28.84
N ASN A 518 -23.14 8.97 28.76
CA ASN A 518 -22.18 9.60 27.88
C ASN A 518 -21.27 10.56 28.66
N CYS A 519 -20.00 10.70 28.27
CA CYS A 519 -19.10 11.74 28.76
C CYS A 519 -19.00 12.92 27.78
N ASP A 520 -18.96 14.14 28.30
CA ASP A 520 -18.77 15.38 27.55
C ASP A 520 -17.77 16.25 28.33
N GLY A 521 -16.50 16.15 27.94
CA GLY A 521 -15.37 16.60 28.77
C GLY A 521 -15.41 15.95 30.15
N ASP A 522 -15.32 16.76 31.20
CA ASP A 522 -15.38 16.30 32.59
C ASP A 522 -16.80 15.91 33.05
N SER A 523 -17.85 16.19 32.27
CA SER A 523 -19.27 16.05 32.67
C SER A 523 -19.95 14.80 32.11
N LEU A 524 -21.01 14.35 32.77
CA LEU A 524 -21.86 13.25 32.30
C LEU A 524 -23.17 13.77 31.67
N THR A 525 -23.55 13.14 30.57
CA THR A 525 -24.74 13.46 29.78
C THR A 525 -25.45 12.18 29.33
N LEU A 526 -26.55 12.33 28.58
CA LEU A 526 -27.28 11.22 27.97
C LEU A 526 -27.24 11.30 26.44
N SER A 527 -26.79 10.22 25.80
CA SER A 527 -26.75 10.05 24.35
C SER A 527 -27.92 9.19 23.83
N GLU A 528 -28.25 9.36 22.55
CA GLU A 528 -29.11 8.44 21.78
C GLU A 528 -28.30 7.47 20.89
N ASP A 529 -26.99 7.72 20.77
CA ASP A 529 -25.97 6.87 20.13
C ASP A 529 -25.20 6.09 21.20
N ASP A 530 -24.94 4.81 20.92
CA ASP A 530 -24.25 3.84 21.79
C ASP A 530 -22.93 3.32 21.23
N LEU A 531 -22.49 3.84 20.09
CA LEU A 531 -21.22 3.48 19.44
C LEU A 531 -20.23 4.64 19.34
N SER A 532 -20.62 5.84 19.79
CA SER A 532 -19.69 6.96 19.94
C SER A 532 -18.68 6.69 21.07
N MET A 533 -17.41 7.07 20.92
CA MET A 533 -16.40 6.84 21.98
C MET A 533 -16.75 7.52 23.31
N SER A 534 -17.60 8.55 23.27
CA SER A 534 -18.13 9.24 24.45
C SER A 534 -19.22 8.45 25.19
N SER A 535 -19.93 7.53 24.51
CA SER A 535 -20.96 6.65 25.10
C SER A 535 -20.44 5.24 25.42
N LEU A 536 -19.22 4.92 24.97
CA LEU A 536 -18.50 3.70 25.30
C LEU A 536 -17.63 3.87 26.55
N TRP A 537 -17.46 2.77 27.26
CA TRP A 537 -16.75 2.66 28.53
C TRP A 537 -15.95 1.36 28.58
N VAL A 538 -14.90 1.32 29.39
CA VAL A 538 -14.21 0.07 29.74
C VAL A 538 -14.43 -0.19 31.23
N VAL A 539 -14.82 -1.40 31.59
CA VAL A 539 -15.08 -1.76 32.99
C VAL A 539 -13.97 -2.68 33.48
N SER A 540 -13.06 -2.16 34.29
CA SER A 540 -12.03 -2.97 34.94
C SER A 540 -12.45 -3.40 36.34
N LYS A 541 -11.74 -4.37 36.92
CA LYS A 541 -12.03 -4.91 38.26
C LYS A 541 -10.75 -5.19 39.04
N GLN A 542 -10.66 -4.61 40.23
CA GLN A 542 -9.60 -4.89 41.21
C GLN A 542 -10.25 -5.34 42.52
N ASN A 543 -9.86 -6.52 43.01
CA ASN A 543 -10.49 -7.15 44.18
C ASN A 543 -12.02 -7.29 43.99
N SER A 544 -12.82 -6.66 44.88
CA SER A 544 -14.28 -6.66 44.83
C SER A 544 -14.89 -5.43 44.14
N ASN A 545 -14.08 -4.45 43.74
CA ASN A 545 -14.55 -3.17 43.20
C ASN A 545 -14.38 -3.11 41.69
N TYR A 546 -15.27 -2.38 41.03
CA TYR A 546 -15.21 -2.07 39.61
C TYR A 546 -14.78 -0.62 39.39
N TYR A 547 -14.08 -0.36 38.29
CA TYR A 547 -13.73 0.99 37.84
C TYR A 547 -14.26 1.16 36.41
N ILE A 548 -14.75 2.36 36.12
CA ILE A 548 -15.47 2.67 34.87
C ILE A 548 -14.66 3.73 34.13
N HIS A 549 -13.91 3.30 33.12
CA HIS A 549 -12.99 4.13 32.32
C HIS A 549 -13.71 4.69 31.09
N SER A 550 -13.39 5.93 30.72
CA SER A 550 -13.90 6.56 29.49
C SER A 550 -13.42 5.82 28.24
N GLY A 551 -14.30 5.65 27.24
CA GLY A 551 -13.90 5.12 25.93
C GLY A 551 -13.09 6.12 25.07
N ILE A 552 -13.06 7.40 25.44
CA ILE A 552 -12.27 8.42 24.74
C ILE A 552 -10.78 8.33 25.14
N ASP A 553 -10.51 8.18 26.44
CA ASP A 553 -9.17 8.01 27.01
C ASP A 553 -9.32 7.25 28.33
N ILE A 554 -8.82 6.01 28.37
CA ILE A 554 -8.95 5.12 29.53
C ILE A 554 -8.15 5.57 30.77
N LYS A 555 -7.31 6.62 30.64
CA LYS A 555 -6.67 7.30 31.78
C LYS A 555 -7.69 8.08 32.61
N TYR A 556 -8.88 8.37 32.08
CA TYR A 556 -9.97 9.02 32.78
C TYR A 556 -11.01 8.01 33.28
N VAL A 557 -11.27 8.04 34.59
CA VAL A 557 -12.16 7.13 35.31
C VAL A 557 -13.27 7.91 35.99
N LEU A 558 -14.46 7.33 36.01
CA LEU A 558 -15.64 7.84 36.68
C LEU A 558 -15.39 7.93 38.21
N SER A 559 -15.38 9.13 38.76
CA SER A 559 -15.25 9.39 40.20
C SER A 559 -16.55 9.93 40.81
N ASN A 560 -16.71 9.69 42.11
CA ASN A 560 -17.66 10.39 42.96
C ASN A 560 -16.89 11.34 43.90
N GLU A 561 -16.86 12.63 43.57
CA GLU A 561 -16.24 13.66 44.39
C GLU A 561 -17.33 14.56 44.99
N ASN A 562 -17.46 14.55 46.32
CA ASN A 562 -18.45 15.34 47.06
C ASN A 562 -19.92 15.15 46.59
N ASN A 563 -20.30 13.91 46.24
CA ASN A 563 -21.60 13.55 45.64
C ASN A 563 -21.85 14.10 44.23
N GLN A 564 -20.81 14.58 43.53
CA GLN A 564 -20.86 14.86 42.10
C GLN A 564 -20.11 13.76 41.34
N ILE A 565 -20.73 13.27 40.26
CA ILE A 565 -20.12 12.25 39.39
C ILE A 565 -19.48 12.96 38.20
N LYS A 566 -18.21 12.67 37.94
CA LYS A 566 -17.43 13.26 36.82
C LYS A 566 -16.33 12.31 36.36
N LEU A 567 -15.58 12.69 35.33
CA LEU A 567 -14.32 12.05 34.99
C LEU A 567 -13.14 12.64 35.78
N SER A 568 -12.16 11.80 36.09
CA SER A 568 -10.93 12.16 36.82
C SER A 568 -9.78 11.25 36.38
N LEU A 569 -8.53 11.70 36.48
CA LEU A 569 -7.37 10.86 36.17
C LEU A 569 -7.30 9.64 37.10
N ASN A 570 -6.92 8.47 36.55
CA ASN A 570 -6.79 7.18 37.24
C ASN A 570 -5.61 7.17 38.25
N LYS A 571 -5.71 7.98 39.31
CA LYS A 571 -4.74 8.13 40.40
C LYS A 571 -5.40 8.26 41.79
N GLU A 572 -6.74 8.32 41.88
CA GLU A 572 -7.49 8.52 43.14
C GLU A 572 -8.39 7.33 43.49
N LEU A 573 -7.76 6.21 43.85
CA LEU A 573 -8.39 4.89 44.00
C LEU A 573 -9.60 4.83 44.96
N GLU A 574 -9.78 5.73 45.93
CA GLU A 574 -10.93 5.68 46.85
C GLU A 574 -12.23 6.23 46.25
N ASN A 575 -12.16 7.31 45.48
CA ASN A 575 -13.34 7.99 44.91
C ASN A 575 -13.83 7.34 43.60
N GLN A 576 -13.05 6.40 43.03
CA GLN A 576 -13.25 5.81 41.70
C GLN A 576 -13.87 4.39 41.74
N LYS A 577 -14.23 3.88 42.92
CA LYS A 577 -14.75 2.52 43.14
C LYS A 577 -16.27 2.43 42.97
N TRP A 578 -16.72 1.47 42.19
CA TRP A 578 -18.12 1.19 41.91
C TRP A 578 -18.51 -0.27 42.18
N SER A 579 -19.80 -0.52 42.38
CA SER A 579 -20.40 -1.85 42.56
C SER A 579 -21.65 -2.01 41.71
N PHE A 580 -21.76 -3.12 40.97
CA PHE A 580 -22.93 -3.43 40.15
C PHE A 580 -23.93 -4.29 40.94
N ILE A 581 -25.08 -3.73 41.31
CA ILE A 581 -26.15 -4.42 42.05
C ILE A 581 -27.22 -4.88 41.06
N SER A 582 -27.43 -6.20 40.92
CA SER A 582 -28.43 -6.76 40.00
C SER A 582 -29.85 -6.24 40.30
N PHE A 583 -30.52 -5.71 39.28
CA PHE A 583 -31.86 -5.13 39.41
C PHE A 583 -32.94 -6.21 39.39
N ASN A 584 -33.37 -6.65 40.57
CA ASN A 584 -34.36 -7.72 40.74
C ASN A 584 -35.83 -7.24 40.56
N GLN A 585 -36.18 -6.88 39.32
CA GLN A 585 -37.56 -6.94 38.84
C GLN A 585 -37.66 -8.02 37.75
N ASN A 586 -38.86 -8.54 37.46
CA ASN A 586 -39.05 -9.41 36.30
C ASN A 586 -38.87 -8.56 35.03
N ILE A 587 -37.70 -8.65 34.39
CA ILE A 587 -37.34 -7.87 33.19
C ILE A 587 -37.89 -8.56 31.93
N ALA A 588 -38.37 -7.79 30.96
CA ALA A 588 -38.86 -8.30 29.69
C ALA A 588 -37.68 -8.89 28.88
N SER A 589 -37.76 -10.19 28.54
CA SER A 589 -36.69 -10.93 27.87
C SER A 589 -37.24 -11.90 26.82
N VAL A 590 -36.35 -12.39 25.96
CA VAL A 590 -36.59 -13.51 25.03
C VAL A 590 -35.75 -14.69 25.47
N LEU A 591 -36.39 -15.85 25.57
CA LEU A 591 -35.77 -17.13 25.92
C LEU A 591 -35.69 -17.99 24.66
N TYR A 592 -34.51 -18.54 24.36
CA TYR A 592 -34.30 -19.37 23.18
C TYR A 592 -33.33 -20.52 23.43
N LYS A 593 -33.44 -21.59 22.64
CA LYS A 593 -32.45 -22.66 22.58
C LYS A 593 -32.46 -23.35 21.22
N THR A 594 -31.37 -24.03 20.91
CA THR A 594 -31.14 -24.73 19.65
C THR A 594 -30.91 -26.22 19.87
N HIS A 595 -31.18 -27.04 18.84
CA HIS A 595 -30.91 -28.47 18.85
C HIS A 595 -29.78 -28.77 17.85
N LEU A 596 -28.63 -29.19 18.38
CA LEU A 596 -27.48 -29.65 17.60
C LEU A 596 -27.60 -31.16 17.32
N GLU A 597 -26.93 -31.63 16.28
CA GLU A 597 -27.02 -33.02 15.82
C GLU A 597 -26.60 -34.06 16.88
N THR A 598 -25.43 -33.89 17.51
CA THR A 598 -24.91 -34.89 18.46
C THR A 598 -25.06 -34.50 19.93
N VAL A 599 -25.17 -33.19 20.21
CA VAL A 599 -25.35 -32.66 21.58
C VAL A 599 -26.83 -32.58 21.99
N GLY A 600 -27.76 -32.55 21.02
CA GLY A 600 -29.19 -32.35 21.30
C GLY A 600 -29.53 -30.91 21.67
N TRP A 601 -30.50 -30.71 22.58
CA TRP A 601 -30.92 -29.38 23.01
C TRP A 601 -29.87 -28.67 23.89
N THR A 602 -29.48 -27.46 23.51
CA THR A 602 -28.73 -26.55 24.39
C THR A 602 -29.57 -26.12 25.59
N SER A 603 -28.91 -25.58 26.62
CA SER A 603 -29.59 -24.84 27.70
C SER A 603 -30.37 -23.64 27.15
N TRP A 604 -31.37 -23.19 27.90
CA TRP A 604 -32.09 -21.95 27.59
C TRP A 604 -31.16 -20.76 27.74
N LYS A 605 -31.14 -19.93 26.70
CA LYS A 605 -30.38 -18.69 26.55
C LYS A 605 -31.29 -17.48 26.57
N GLN A 606 -30.74 -16.33 26.96
CA GLN A 606 -31.47 -15.07 27.08
C GLN A 606 -30.86 -13.94 26.25
N ASN A 607 -31.74 -13.08 25.70
CA ASN A 607 -31.51 -11.73 25.17
C ASN A 607 -30.06 -11.34 24.81
N GLY A 608 -29.43 -12.03 23.85
CA GLY A 608 -28.08 -11.75 23.35
C GLY A 608 -27.07 -12.89 23.51
N GLU A 609 -27.27 -13.80 24.44
CA GLU A 609 -26.39 -14.96 24.65
C GLU A 609 -26.34 -15.89 23.41
N GLU A 610 -25.20 -16.50 23.14
CA GLU A 610 -25.10 -17.45 22.03
C GLU A 610 -25.79 -18.79 22.32
N SER A 611 -26.53 -19.31 21.34
CA SER A 611 -27.15 -20.64 21.37
C SER A 611 -26.74 -21.48 20.16
N GLY A 612 -25.78 -22.38 20.36
CA GLY A 612 -25.21 -23.26 19.34
C GLY A 612 -23.81 -23.72 19.76
N SER A 613 -22.95 -24.02 18.79
CA SER A 613 -21.52 -24.25 19.04
C SER A 613 -20.67 -23.90 17.83
N LEU A 614 -19.79 -22.91 18.00
CA LEU A 614 -18.74 -22.58 17.03
C LEU A 614 -17.61 -23.63 17.07
N THR A 615 -17.23 -24.07 18.28
CA THR A 615 -16.13 -25.03 18.54
C THR A 615 -16.27 -26.37 17.81
N TYR A 616 -17.48 -26.92 17.75
CA TYR A 616 -17.72 -28.24 17.14
C TYR A 616 -18.26 -28.18 15.71
N ASN A 617 -18.47 -26.98 15.14
CA ASN A 617 -19.01 -26.77 13.80
C ASN A 617 -20.28 -27.62 13.50
N GLN A 618 -21.14 -27.80 14.51
CA GLN A 618 -22.33 -28.65 14.41
C GLN A 618 -23.52 -27.87 13.89
N GLY A 619 -24.21 -28.44 12.91
CA GLY A 619 -25.41 -27.82 12.37
C GLY A 619 -26.55 -27.83 13.39
N ILE A 620 -27.25 -26.70 13.50
CA ILE A 620 -28.52 -26.60 14.20
C ILE A 620 -29.59 -27.24 13.34
N GLN A 621 -30.35 -28.20 13.88
CA GLN A 621 -31.43 -28.91 13.20
C GLN A 621 -32.82 -28.39 13.58
N ALA A 622 -32.96 -27.82 14.79
CA ALA A 622 -34.20 -27.21 15.28
C ALA A 622 -33.96 -26.06 16.27
N LEU A 623 -34.98 -25.23 16.47
CA LEU A 623 -34.99 -24.10 17.39
C LEU A 623 -36.34 -23.98 18.14
N ASN A 624 -36.26 -23.45 19.36
CA ASN A 624 -37.40 -23.25 20.25
C ASN A 624 -37.23 -21.92 21.01
N LEU A 625 -38.23 -21.04 20.93
CA LEU A 625 -38.19 -19.70 21.50
C LEU A 625 -39.50 -19.37 22.23
N LYS A 626 -39.44 -18.53 23.26
CA LYS A 626 -40.61 -17.97 23.95
C LYS A 626 -40.29 -16.61 24.55
N LEU A 627 -41.30 -15.78 24.75
CA LEU A 627 -41.19 -14.59 25.59
C LEU A 627 -41.16 -14.94 27.09
N SER A 628 -40.64 -14.04 27.91
CA SER A 628 -40.73 -14.13 29.38
C SER A 628 -42.17 -13.88 29.86
N GLU A 629 -42.57 -14.49 30.99
CA GLU A 629 -43.97 -14.56 31.46
C GLU A 629 -44.61 -13.21 31.81
N ASN A 630 -43.81 -12.16 31.93
CA ASN A 630 -44.19 -10.76 32.16
C ASN A 630 -44.47 -9.97 30.87
N ILE A 631 -44.33 -10.56 29.68
CA ILE A 631 -44.64 -9.90 28.40
C ILE A 631 -45.98 -10.40 27.86
N ASN A 632 -46.95 -9.50 27.73
CA ASN A 632 -48.17 -9.78 26.97
C ASN A 632 -47.88 -9.82 25.46
N GLY A 633 -48.32 -10.88 24.78
CA GLY A 633 -48.11 -11.10 23.35
C GLY A 633 -47.43 -12.44 23.09
N SER A 634 -46.94 -12.63 21.86
CA SER A 634 -46.30 -13.88 21.44
C SER A 634 -45.15 -13.67 20.48
N ILE A 635 -44.12 -14.51 20.58
CA ILE A 635 -43.08 -14.63 19.54
C ILE A 635 -43.53 -15.63 18.47
N LEU A 636 -43.23 -15.33 17.22
CA LEU A 636 -43.50 -16.20 16.07
C LEU A 636 -42.21 -16.43 15.29
N TYR A 637 -41.90 -17.68 14.94
CA TYR A 637 -40.65 -18.02 14.25
C TYR A 637 -40.80 -19.18 13.27
N GLN A 638 -39.95 -19.21 12.24
CA GLN A 638 -39.84 -20.31 11.28
C GLN A 638 -38.39 -20.48 10.81
N SER A 639 -38.06 -21.69 10.35
CA SER A 639 -36.75 -22.02 9.77
C SER A 639 -36.84 -22.43 8.31
N LEU A 640 -35.75 -22.22 7.57
CA LEU A 640 -35.50 -22.72 6.22
C LEU A 640 -34.63 -23.98 6.31
N SER A 641 -35.00 -25.02 5.57
CA SER A 641 -34.15 -26.18 5.32
C SER A 641 -34.52 -26.82 3.98
N ASN A 642 -33.53 -27.40 3.28
CA ASN A 642 -33.68 -27.92 1.92
C ASN A 642 -34.29 -26.86 0.96
N ASN A 643 -33.84 -25.61 1.06
CA ASN A 643 -34.33 -24.44 0.34
C ASN A 643 -35.85 -24.16 0.51
N SER A 644 -36.50 -24.69 1.56
CA SER A 644 -37.94 -24.53 1.81
C SER A 644 -38.23 -24.00 3.21
N TRP A 645 -39.12 -23.01 3.33
CA TRP A 645 -39.54 -22.46 4.62
C TRP A 645 -40.57 -23.38 5.30
N GLY A 646 -40.34 -23.71 6.56
CA GLY A 646 -41.34 -24.37 7.42
C GLY A 646 -42.46 -23.43 7.84
N ASN A 647 -43.49 -23.99 8.48
CA ASN A 647 -44.60 -23.21 9.05
C ASN A 647 -44.15 -22.36 10.24
N TRP A 648 -44.72 -21.14 10.36
CA TRP A 648 -44.62 -20.32 11.57
C TRP A 648 -45.06 -21.09 12.82
N GLN A 649 -44.19 -21.09 13.82
CA GLN A 649 -44.36 -21.63 15.17
C GLN A 649 -44.53 -20.49 16.16
N SER A 650 -45.13 -20.76 17.33
CA SER A 650 -45.32 -19.79 18.42
C SER A 650 -44.65 -20.27 19.72
N ASP A 651 -44.61 -19.39 20.74
CA ASP A 651 -43.97 -19.60 22.06
C ASP A 651 -43.88 -21.07 22.52
N GLY A 652 -42.65 -21.57 22.68
CA GLY A 652 -42.34 -22.90 23.20
C GLY A 652 -42.43 -24.05 22.19
N SER A 653 -42.85 -23.79 20.95
CA SER A 653 -43.02 -24.80 19.90
C SER A 653 -41.70 -25.12 19.16
N LEU A 654 -41.67 -26.21 18.39
CA LEU A 654 -40.47 -26.64 17.66
C LEU A 654 -40.50 -26.20 16.20
N SER A 655 -39.49 -25.47 15.74
CA SER A 655 -39.25 -25.22 14.31
C SER A 655 -38.00 -25.97 13.85
N GLY A 656 -38.07 -26.67 12.71
CA GLY A 656 -37.02 -27.57 12.22
C GLY A 656 -37.33 -29.05 12.47
N THR A 657 -36.30 -29.88 12.60
CA THR A 657 -36.44 -31.32 12.90
C THR A 657 -35.39 -31.77 13.92
N THR A 658 -35.67 -32.83 14.68
CA THR A 658 -34.71 -33.44 15.61
C THR A 658 -34.36 -34.84 15.14
N GLY A 659 -33.09 -35.13 14.87
CA GLY A 659 -32.62 -36.48 14.55
C GLY A 659 -32.89 -36.94 13.12
N LYS A 660 -32.84 -36.03 12.14
CA LYS A 660 -32.97 -36.37 10.70
C LYS A 660 -31.74 -36.01 9.84
N GLY A 661 -30.67 -35.47 10.44
CA GLY A 661 -29.51 -34.97 9.69
C GLY A 661 -29.76 -33.68 8.89
N ILE A 662 -30.97 -33.12 8.94
CA ILE A 662 -31.35 -31.92 8.19
C ILE A 662 -31.01 -30.69 9.04
N ASN A 663 -29.99 -29.95 8.62
CA ASN A 663 -29.59 -28.71 9.24
C ASN A 663 -30.43 -27.53 8.73
N LEU A 664 -30.48 -26.46 9.52
CA LEU A 664 -31.14 -25.21 9.17
C LEU A 664 -30.21 -24.32 8.35
N GLU A 665 -30.76 -23.71 7.31
CA GLU A 665 -30.07 -22.82 6.36
C GLU A 665 -30.35 -21.34 6.71
N ALA A 666 -31.57 -21.05 7.19
CA ALA A 666 -32.02 -19.70 7.57
C ALA A 666 -33.15 -19.72 8.62
N ILE A 667 -33.42 -18.57 9.24
CA ILE A 667 -34.48 -18.34 10.24
C ILE A 667 -35.23 -17.02 9.99
N ARG A 668 -36.46 -16.92 10.51
CA ARG A 668 -37.24 -15.67 10.64
C ARG A 668 -37.91 -15.64 12.01
N ILE A 669 -37.92 -14.49 12.67
CA ILE A 669 -38.50 -14.30 14.01
C ILE A 669 -39.24 -12.95 14.05
N LYS A 670 -40.48 -12.89 14.55
CA LYS A 670 -41.25 -11.65 14.71
C LYS A 670 -42.11 -11.69 15.96
N LEU A 671 -42.56 -10.53 16.43
CA LEU A 671 -43.47 -10.41 17.56
C LEU A 671 -44.93 -10.29 17.10
N SER A 672 -45.86 -10.55 18.02
CA SER A 672 -47.31 -10.42 17.82
C SER A 672 -48.01 -10.04 19.13
N GLY A 673 -49.24 -9.52 19.05
CA GLY A 673 -49.96 -9.00 20.21
C GLY A 673 -49.38 -7.69 20.76
N GLU A 674 -49.50 -7.45 22.05
CA GLU A 674 -48.99 -6.23 22.71
C GLU A 674 -47.45 -6.13 22.61
N ALA A 675 -46.73 -7.26 22.62
CA ALA A 675 -45.29 -7.32 22.44
C ALA A 675 -44.79 -6.59 21.19
N SER A 676 -45.48 -6.72 20.04
CA SER A 676 -45.08 -6.06 18.79
C SER A 676 -45.38 -4.55 18.75
N GLN A 677 -46.12 -4.04 19.73
CA GLN A 677 -46.38 -2.62 19.90
C GLN A 677 -45.29 -1.96 20.77
N LYS A 678 -44.75 -2.68 21.76
CA LYS A 678 -43.78 -2.16 22.74
C LYS A 678 -42.31 -2.48 22.42
N TYR A 679 -42.05 -3.59 21.71
CA TYR A 679 -40.70 -4.08 21.45
C TYR A 679 -40.43 -4.31 19.96
N ASP A 680 -39.16 -4.25 19.60
CA ASP A 680 -38.60 -4.79 18.36
C ASP A 680 -37.76 -6.04 18.69
N ILE A 681 -37.77 -7.04 17.80
CA ILE A 681 -36.91 -8.22 17.92
C ILE A 681 -35.85 -8.26 16.83
N TYR A 682 -34.60 -8.42 17.26
CA TYR A 682 -33.40 -8.50 16.44
C TYR A 682 -32.76 -9.88 16.60
N TYR A 683 -32.21 -10.45 15.53
CA TYR A 683 -31.53 -11.74 15.57
C TYR A 683 -30.49 -11.86 14.46
N ARG A 684 -29.38 -12.55 14.76
CA ARG A 684 -28.35 -12.93 13.78
C ARG A 684 -28.00 -14.41 13.90
N VAL A 685 -27.42 -14.97 12.85
CA VAL A 685 -26.94 -16.35 12.81
C VAL A 685 -25.47 -16.41 12.41
N TYR A 686 -24.75 -17.41 12.93
CA TYR A 686 -23.47 -17.82 12.40
C TYR A 686 -23.69 -18.98 11.43
N SER A 687 -23.22 -18.83 10.19
CA SER A 687 -23.28 -19.88 9.17
C SER A 687 -21.89 -20.33 8.74
N THR A 688 -21.75 -21.60 8.34
CA THR A 688 -20.44 -22.18 8.00
C THR A 688 -19.72 -21.55 6.82
N LYS A 689 -20.45 -20.88 5.91
CA LYS A 689 -19.86 -20.19 4.75
C LYS A 689 -19.64 -18.68 4.97
N TYR A 690 -20.45 -18.04 5.81
CA TYR A 690 -20.49 -16.57 5.91
C TYR A 690 -20.18 -16.01 7.30
N GLY A 691 -19.83 -16.86 8.28
CA GLY A 691 -19.59 -16.45 9.66
C GLY A 691 -20.84 -15.84 10.31
N TRP A 692 -20.63 -14.92 11.26
CA TRP A 692 -21.69 -14.08 11.82
C TRP A 692 -22.24 -13.12 10.77
N GLN A 693 -23.54 -13.21 10.53
CA GLN A 693 -24.26 -12.33 9.60
C GLN A 693 -24.84 -11.11 10.34
N GLY A 694 -25.30 -10.11 9.59
CA GLY A 694 -25.96 -8.94 10.17
C GLY A 694 -27.26 -9.25 10.92
N TRP A 695 -27.68 -8.33 11.78
CA TRP A 695 -28.91 -8.41 12.56
C TRP A 695 -30.16 -8.22 11.67
N ALA A 696 -30.94 -9.28 11.51
CA ALA A 696 -32.28 -9.23 10.96
C ALA A 696 -33.29 -8.71 12.00
N LYS A 697 -34.30 -7.96 11.55
CA LYS A 697 -35.35 -7.35 12.38
C LYS A 697 -36.75 -7.89 12.00
N ASN A 698 -37.59 -8.14 13.01
CA ASN A 698 -39.06 -8.30 12.90
C ASN A 698 -39.58 -9.12 11.69
N GLY A 699 -39.00 -10.29 11.42
CA GLY A 699 -39.47 -11.24 10.40
C GLY A 699 -38.66 -11.23 9.10
N GLN A 700 -37.65 -10.38 8.97
CA GLN A 700 -36.60 -10.50 7.94
C GLN A 700 -35.90 -11.87 8.02
N ALA A 701 -35.40 -12.40 6.91
CA ALA A 701 -34.61 -13.62 6.96
C ALA A 701 -33.24 -13.36 7.62
N SER A 702 -32.70 -14.36 8.30
CA SER A 702 -31.27 -14.43 8.66
C SER A 702 -30.72 -15.81 8.30
N GLY A 703 -29.59 -15.90 7.60
CA GLY A 703 -29.00 -17.16 7.10
C GLY A 703 -28.62 -17.12 5.62
N SER A 704 -28.86 -18.23 4.90
CA SER A 704 -28.77 -18.27 3.44
C SER A 704 -29.74 -19.29 2.84
N ASN A 705 -29.90 -19.30 1.51
CA ASN A 705 -30.48 -20.44 0.78
C ASN A 705 -29.41 -21.19 -0.06
N SER A 706 -28.16 -21.19 0.42
CA SER A 706 -27.05 -21.91 -0.20
C SER A 706 -27.02 -23.37 0.25
N MET A 707 -26.90 -24.32 -0.69
CA MET A 707 -26.94 -25.77 -0.36
C MET A 707 -25.72 -26.26 0.44
N ASN A 708 -24.65 -25.45 0.53
CA ASN A 708 -23.41 -25.79 1.22
C ASN A 708 -23.16 -24.91 2.46
N SER A 709 -24.20 -24.29 3.04
CA SER A 709 -24.08 -23.47 4.25
C SER A 709 -25.14 -23.85 5.30
N LYS A 710 -24.68 -24.26 6.49
CA LYS A 710 -25.52 -24.61 7.63
C LYS A 710 -25.36 -23.58 8.75
N ILE A 711 -26.42 -23.31 9.51
CA ILE A 711 -26.35 -22.49 10.73
C ILE A 711 -25.76 -23.33 11.87
N VAL A 712 -24.84 -22.75 12.65
CA VAL A 712 -24.18 -23.43 13.79
C VAL A 712 -24.30 -22.66 15.12
N SER A 713 -24.62 -21.35 15.09
CA SER A 713 -24.96 -20.55 16.27
C SER A 713 -25.99 -19.47 15.94
N ILE A 714 -26.77 -19.02 16.94
CA ILE A 714 -27.71 -17.90 16.82
C ILE A 714 -27.64 -16.97 18.04
N GLN A 715 -27.97 -15.69 17.83
CA GLN A 715 -28.26 -14.72 18.90
C GLN A 715 -29.60 -14.04 18.62
N VAL A 716 -30.36 -13.74 19.69
CA VAL A 716 -31.66 -13.05 19.61
C VAL A 716 -31.74 -12.00 20.71
N LYS A 717 -31.92 -10.73 20.34
CA LYS A 717 -32.08 -9.60 21.28
C LYS A 717 -33.50 -9.02 21.18
N LEU A 718 -34.10 -8.75 22.35
CA LEU A 718 -35.37 -8.04 22.50
C LEU A 718 -35.07 -6.64 23.05
N LEU A 719 -35.46 -5.62 22.30
CA LEU A 719 -35.23 -4.20 22.59
C LEU A 719 -36.54 -3.41 22.56
N LEU A 720 -36.58 -2.26 23.24
CA LEU A 720 -37.72 -1.35 23.11
C LEU A 720 -37.90 -0.91 21.65
N LYS A 721 -39.15 -0.70 21.24
CA LYS A 721 -39.47 -0.36 19.85
C LYS A 721 -38.85 0.97 19.46
N GLY A 722 -38.13 0.98 18.33
CA GLY A 722 -37.41 2.15 17.83
C GLY A 722 -35.94 2.26 18.28
N ILE A 723 -35.46 1.40 19.19
CA ILE A 723 -34.03 1.32 19.51
C ILE A 723 -33.25 0.72 18.33
N ASN A 724 -32.03 1.21 18.11
CA ASN A 724 -31.10 0.77 17.07
C ASN A 724 -30.76 -0.73 17.18
N PRO A 725 -30.36 -1.37 16.07
CA PRO A 725 -29.88 -2.75 16.08
C PRO A 725 -28.57 -2.87 16.89
N PRO A 726 -28.26 -4.03 17.51
CA PRO A 726 -27.02 -4.24 18.28
C PRO A 726 -25.72 -4.31 17.44
N GLY A 727 -25.70 -3.76 16.23
CA GLY A 727 -24.65 -3.90 15.23
C GLY A 727 -25.20 -3.83 13.81
N SER A 728 -24.35 -4.08 12.80
CA SER A 728 -24.75 -4.00 11.39
C SER A 728 -25.95 -4.90 11.05
N THR A 729 -26.85 -4.40 10.20
CA THR A 729 -28.00 -5.12 9.64
C THR A 729 -27.77 -5.58 8.20
N GLU A 730 -26.64 -5.19 7.60
CA GLU A 730 -26.25 -5.58 6.25
C GLU A 730 -25.94 -7.08 6.17
N ASN A 731 -26.17 -7.66 4.99
CA ASN A 731 -25.86 -9.07 4.71
C ASN A 731 -26.45 -10.06 5.74
N CYS A 732 -27.57 -9.71 6.38
CA CYS A 732 -28.26 -10.60 7.32
C CYS A 732 -28.76 -11.90 6.64
N PHE A 733 -29.04 -11.88 5.33
CA PHE A 733 -29.47 -13.05 4.55
C PHE A 733 -28.86 -13.07 3.13
N TYR A 734 -28.41 -14.25 2.68
CA TYR A 734 -27.83 -14.45 1.36
C TYR A 734 -28.72 -15.33 0.46
N GLU A 735 -29.12 -14.81 -0.70
CA GLU A 735 -29.93 -15.52 -1.70
C GLU A 735 -29.12 -15.90 -2.95
N LYS A 736 -29.33 -17.11 -3.47
CA LYS A 736 -28.99 -17.50 -4.85
C LYS A 736 -29.76 -16.62 -5.82
N GLN A 737 -29.06 -15.87 -6.66
CA GLN A 737 -29.68 -14.97 -7.63
C GLN A 737 -29.30 -15.25 -9.08
N ILE A 738 -28.19 -15.96 -9.33
CA ILE A 738 -27.79 -16.41 -10.67
C ILE A 738 -27.82 -17.94 -10.83
N SER A 739 -28.05 -18.39 -12.06
CA SER A 739 -27.94 -19.79 -12.47
C SER A 739 -27.41 -19.89 -13.90
N TYR A 740 -26.55 -20.87 -14.21
CA TYR A 740 -25.95 -21.02 -15.54
C TYR A 740 -25.59 -22.46 -15.90
N GLN A 741 -25.50 -22.73 -17.19
CA GLN A 741 -25.07 -24.01 -17.77
C GLN A 741 -24.17 -23.75 -18.98
N THR A 742 -23.23 -24.66 -19.21
CA THR A 742 -22.38 -24.67 -20.42
C THR A 742 -22.62 -25.93 -21.25
N HIS A 743 -22.51 -25.80 -22.58
CA HIS A 743 -22.45 -26.92 -23.52
C HIS A 743 -20.99 -27.27 -23.79
N VAL A 744 -20.55 -28.43 -23.31
CA VAL A 744 -19.16 -28.91 -23.43
C VAL A 744 -19.05 -29.89 -24.60
N GLN A 745 -17.96 -29.82 -25.36
CA GLN A 745 -17.65 -30.79 -26.42
C GLN A 745 -17.74 -32.24 -25.89
N THR A 746 -18.36 -33.12 -26.67
CA THR A 746 -18.63 -34.54 -26.33
C THR A 746 -19.69 -34.75 -25.24
N TYR A 747 -19.79 -33.90 -24.22
CA TYR A 747 -20.71 -34.09 -23.08
C TYR A 747 -22.06 -33.37 -23.22
N GLY A 748 -22.16 -32.35 -24.06
CA GLY A 748 -23.36 -31.54 -24.23
C GLY A 748 -23.61 -30.59 -23.05
N TRP A 749 -24.86 -30.21 -22.84
CA TRP A 749 -25.28 -29.33 -21.73
C TRP A 749 -25.02 -29.99 -20.37
N GLN A 750 -24.23 -29.32 -19.52
CA GLN A 750 -23.90 -29.76 -18.17
C GLN A 750 -24.99 -29.36 -17.15
N GLU A 751 -24.88 -29.86 -15.92
CA GLU A 751 -25.76 -29.47 -14.80
C GLU A 751 -25.80 -27.96 -14.54
N THR A 752 -26.93 -27.47 -14.03
CA THR A 752 -27.08 -26.07 -13.57
C THR A 752 -26.16 -25.78 -12.40
N LYS A 753 -25.38 -24.72 -12.54
CA LYS A 753 -24.50 -24.13 -11.52
C LYS A 753 -25.05 -22.78 -11.05
N TYR A 754 -24.68 -22.36 -9.86
CA TYR A 754 -25.14 -21.14 -9.19
C TYR A 754 -23.96 -20.21 -8.86
N ASP A 755 -24.24 -19.08 -8.20
CA ASP A 755 -23.27 -18.04 -7.81
C ASP A 755 -21.90 -18.59 -7.34
N GLY A 756 -20.88 -18.44 -8.19
CA GLY A 756 -19.48 -18.81 -7.95
C GLY A 756 -19.09 -20.26 -8.25
N GLU A 757 -19.99 -21.11 -8.73
CA GLU A 757 -19.71 -22.54 -9.00
C GLU A 757 -19.12 -22.77 -10.41
N THR A 758 -18.09 -23.60 -10.54
CA THR A 758 -17.50 -23.91 -11.86
C THR A 758 -18.48 -24.65 -12.78
N SER A 759 -18.71 -24.12 -13.99
CA SER A 759 -19.43 -24.80 -15.08
C SER A 759 -18.50 -25.05 -16.27
N GLY A 760 -18.39 -26.31 -16.70
CA GLY A 760 -17.48 -26.76 -17.76
C GLY A 760 -16.49 -27.80 -17.24
N THR A 761 -15.28 -27.85 -17.82
CA THR A 761 -14.21 -28.77 -17.44
C THR A 761 -12.86 -28.07 -17.38
N THR A 762 -12.06 -28.33 -16.35
CA THR A 762 -10.68 -27.85 -16.24
C THR A 762 -9.71 -28.96 -16.65
N GLY A 763 -8.72 -28.65 -17.51
CA GLY A 763 -7.62 -29.58 -17.86
C GLY A 763 -7.97 -30.74 -18.80
N GLN A 764 -9.26 -31.05 -19.02
CA GLN A 764 -9.71 -32.17 -19.87
C GLN A 764 -9.61 -31.91 -21.39
N SER A 765 -9.10 -30.75 -21.79
CA SER A 765 -9.00 -30.33 -23.20
C SER A 765 -10.32 -30.32 -24.00
N LYS A 766 -11.46 -30.13 -23.31
CA LYS A 766 -12.78 -29.98 -23.94
C LYS A 766 -13.13 -28.50 -24.09
N ARG A 767 -13.56 -28.10 -25.29
CA ARG A 767 -14.07 -26.73 -25.52
C ARG A 767 -15.47 -26.57 -24.96
N LEU A 768 -15.79 -25.37 -24.48
CA LEU A 768 -17.15 -24.86 -24.46
C LEU A 768 -17.60 -24.52 -25.88
N GLU A 769 -18.86 -24.80 -26.20
CA GLU A 769 -19.48 -24.48 -27.50
C GLU A 769 -20.63 -23.48 -27.34
N GLY A 770 -21.30 -23.46 -26.19
CA GLY A 770 -22.39 -22.54 -25.87
C GLY A 770 -22.66 -22.41 -24.37
N ILE A 771 -23.47 -21.42 -23.98
CA ILE A 771 -23.80 -21.08 -22.59
C ILE A 771 -25.23 -20.52 -22.46
N THR A 772 -25.88 -20.79 -21.32
CA THR A 772 -27.10 -20.12 -20.86
C THR A 772 -26.86 -19.56 -19.46
N ILE A 773 -27.36 -18.35 -19.19
CA ILE A 773 -27.26 -17.67 -17.89
C ILE A 773 -28.61 -17.04 -17.57
N LYS A 774 -29.09 -17.18 -16.34
CA LYS A 774 -30.41 -16.73 -15.91
C LYS A 774 -30.39 -16.21 -14.47
N LEU A 775 -30.99 -15.04 -14.27
CA LEU A 775 -31.33 -14.51 -12.95
C LEU A 775 -32.63 -15.12 -12.42
N THR A 776 -32.69 -15.37 -11.12
CA THR A 776 -33.87 -15.92 -10.41
C THR A 776 -34.03 -15.27 -9.05
N GLY A 777 -35.27 -15.08 -8.60
CA GLY A 777 -35.56 -14.63 -7.23
C GLY A 777 -35.32 -13.14 -6.95
N THR A 778 -34.89 -12.35 -7.93
CA THR A 778 -34.56 -10.94 -7.74
C THR A 778 -35.82 -10.08 -7.58
N GLN A 779 -35.87 -9.25 -6.53
CA GLN A 779 -36.98 -8.30 -6.31
C GLN A 779 -36.94 -7.07 -7.24
N TYR A 780 -35.81 -6.82 -7.89
CA TYR A 780 -35.56 -5.70 -8.79
C TYR A 780 -35.87 -6.08 -10.24
N SER A 781 -36.36 -5.13 -11.04
CA SER A 781 -36.59 -5.36 -12.47
C SER A 781 -35.26 -5.44 -13.24
N GLY A 782 -35.23 -6.20 -14.33
CA GLY A 782 -34.03 -6.31 -15.18
C GLY A 782 -33.71 -7.71 -15.69
N ASP A 783 -32.80 -7.77 -16.65
CA ASP A 783 -32.25 -9.00 -17.23
C ASP A 783 -30.72 -9.05 -17.07
N ILE A 784 -30.17 -10.27 -16.99
CA ILE A 784 -28.75 -10.51 -17.31
C ILE A 784 -28.59 -10.65 -18.82
N LEU A 785 -27.63 -9.91 -19.37
CA LEU A 785 -27.30 -9.85 -20.78
C LEU A 785 -25.90 -10.41 -21.00
N TYR A 786 -25.73 -11.29 -21.97
CA TYR A 786 -24.43 -11.91 -22.27
C TYR A 786 -24.23 -12.19 -23.75
N ARG A 787 -22.97 -12.24 -24.18
CA ARG A 787 -22.58 -12.64 -25.53
C ARG A 787 -21.22 -13.32 -25.52
N THR A 788 -20.98 -14.15 -26.53
CA THR A 788 -19.76 -14.95 -26.67
C THR A 788 -19.01 -14.62 -27.97
N HIS A 789 -17.68 -14.64 -27.91
CA HIS A 789 -16.81 -14.69 -29.08
C HIS A 789 -16.67 -16.14 -29.53
N VAL A 790 -17.09 -16.44 -30.76
CA VAL A 790 -17.12 -17.79 -31.31
C VAL A 790 -16.13 -17.92 -32.47
N GLN A 791 -15.41 -19.03 -32.53
CA GLN A 791 -14.53 -19.36 -33.66
C GLN A 791 -15.22 -19.13 -35.01
N THR A 792 -14.53 -18.43 -35.93
CA THR A 792 -15.02 -18.03 -37.27
C THR A 792 -16.09 -16.92 -37.28
N TYR A 793 -16.91 -16.76 -36.24
CA TYR A 793 -18.00 -15.77 -36.22
C TYR A 793 -17.69 -14.51 -35.43
N GLY A 794 -16.71 -14.56 -34.52
CA GLY A 794 -16.39 -13.44 -33.62
C GLY A 794 -17.46 -13.21 -32.56
N TRP A 795 -17.57 -11.97 -32.07
CA TRP A 795 -18.59 -11.57 -31.11
C TRP A 795 -20.01 -11.66 -31.69
N GLN A 796 -20.86 -12.49 -31.08
CA GLN A 796 -22.28 -12.60 -31.44
C GLN A 796 -23.15 -11.51 -30.78
N ASP A 797 -24.42 -11.44 -31.18
CA ASP A 797 -25.43 -10.58 -30.56
C ASP A 797 -25.67 -10.92 -29.08
N TRP A 798 -25.99 -9.89 -28.29
CA TRP A 798 -26.40 -10.04 -26.89
C TRP A 798 -27.66 -10.91 -26.75
N LYS A 799 -27.62 -11.81 -25.78
CA LYS A 799 -28.69 -12.72 -25.34
C LYS A 799 -29.13 -12.33 -23.94
N SER A 800 -30.40 -12.55 -23.60
CA SER A 800 -30.92 -12.32 -22.26
C SER A 800 -31.37 -13.61 -21.57
N ASN A 801 -31.36 -13.59 -20.23
CA ASN A 801 -32.06 -14.49 -19.30
C ASN A 801 -32.50 -15.86 -19.88
N GLY A 802 -31.56 -16.81 -19.94
CA GLY A 802 -31.79 -18.22 -20.30
C GLY A 802 -31.71 -18.55 -21.80
N GLN A 803 -31.47 -17.56 -22.67
CA GLN A 803 -31.21 -17.81 -24.10
C GLN A 803 -29.82 -18.41 -24.35
N VAL A 804 -29.64 -19.18 -25.42
CA VAL A 804 -28.30 -19.72 -25.77
C VAL A 804 -27.45 -18.65 -26.44
N SER A 805 -26.24 -18.43 -25.91
CA SER A 805 -25.14 -17.76 -26.61
C SER A 805 -24.09 -18.80 -27.02
N GLY A 806 -23.52 -18.68 -28.22
CA GLY A 806 -22.61 -19.67 -28.80
C GLY A 806 -23.26 -20.51 -29.91
N THR A 807 -22.86 -21.77 -30.01
CA THR A 807 -23.37 -22.76 -30.97
C THR A 807 -23.71 -24.08 -30.28
N THR A 808 -24.41 -24.98 -30.97
CA THR A 808 -24.67 -26.33 -30.50
C THR A 808 -24.63 -27.26 -31.71
N GLY A 809 -23.73 -28.25 -31.71
CA GLY A 809 -23.57 -29.20 -32.82
C GLY A 809 -22.71 -28.71 -34.00
N GLU A 810 -22.37 -27.43 -34.09
CA GLU A 810 -21.53 -26.87 -35.17
C GLU A 810 -20.02 -27.09 -34.97
N SER A 811 -19.62 -27.70 -33.84
CA SER A 811 -18.21 -27.93 -33.46
C SER A 811 -17.34 -26.67 -33.36
N LYS A 812 -17.94 -25.51 -33.11
CA LYS A 812 -17.22 -24.24 -32.88
C LYS A 812 -16.95 -24.03 -31.39
N ARG A 813 -15.72 -23.66 -31.05
CA ARG A 813 -15.36 -23.25 -29.68
C ARG A 813 -15.84 -21.84 -29.37
N LEU A 814 -16.16 -21.60 -28.11
CA LEU A 814 -16.11 -20.28 -27.50
C LEU A 814 -14.64 -19.91 -27.24
N GLU A 815 -14.31 -18.63 -27.41
CA GLU A 815 -12.96 -18.08 -27.19
C GLU A 815 -12.97 -16.99 -26.10
N ALA A 816 -14.06 -16.22 -25.99
CA ALA A 816 -14.29 -15.21 -24.96
C ALA A 816 -15.79 -15.00 -24.66
N ILE A 817 -16.11 -14.29 -23.58
CA ILE A 817 -17.48 -13.94 -23.15
C ILE A 817 -17.54 -12.52 -22.55
N GLN A 818 -18.71 -11.89 -22.61
CA GLN A 818 -19.07 -10.66 -21.89
C GLN A 818 -20.44 -10.85 -21.22
N ILE A 819 -20.61 -10.39 -19.98
CA ILE A 819 -21.84 -10.54 -19.18
C ILE A 819 -22.10 -9.23 -18.42
N LYS A 820 -23.32 -8.69 -18.48
CA LYS A 820 -23.72 -7.47 -17.77
C LYS A 820 -25.16 -7.52 -17.30
N LEU A 821 -25.52 -6.63 -16.39
CA LEU A 821 -26.89 -6.44 -15.91
C LEU A 821 -27.59 -5.32 -16.70
N SER A 822 -28.92 -5.28 -16.61
CA SER A 822 -29.78 -4.27 -17.22
C SER A 822 -31.03 -4.04 -16.37
N GLY A 823 -31.72 -2.90 -16.52
CA GLY A 823 -32.87 -2.55 -15.69
C GLY A 823 -32.47 -2.05 -14.29
N ASP A 824 -33.37 -2.13 -13.32
CA ASP A 824 -33.10 -1.63 -11.96
C ASP A 824 -31.99 -2.43 -11.27
N ILE A 825 -31.89 -3.75 -11.52
CA ILE A 825 -30.94 -4.62 -10.82
C ILE A 825 -29.47 -4.20 -11.01
N SER A 826 -29.09 -3.56 -12.14
CA SER A 826 -27.73 -3.05 -12.35
C SER A 826 -27.34 -1.89 -11.42
N ASN A 827 -28.31 -1.29 -10.72
CA ASN A 827 -28.07 -0.27 -9.70
C ASN A 827 -27.79 -0.89 -8.32
N TYR A 828 -28.24 -2.12 -8.08
CA TYR A 828 -28.15 -2.80 -6.78
C TYR A 828 -27.09 -3.92 -6.75
N TYR A 829 -26.67 -4.41 -7.91
CA TYR A 829 -25.68 -5.48 -8.03
C TYR A 829 -24.63 -5.18 -9.10
N ASP A 830 -23.47 -5.82 -8.93
CA ASP A 830 -22.45 -6.02 -9.95
C ASP A 830 -22.38 -7.51 -10.29
N VAL A 831 -22.08 -7.84 -11.54
CA VAL A 831 -21.81 -9.22 -11.98
C VAL A 831 -20.33 -9.38 -12.29
N TYR A 832 -19.71 -10.35 -11.63
CA TYR A 832 -18.32 -10.77 -11.83
C TYR A 832 -18.28 -12.14 -12.50
N TYR A 833 -17.34 -12.36 -13.42
CA TYR A 833 -17.15 -13.65 -14.09
C TYR A 833 -15.71 -13.84 -14.55
N ARG A 834 -15.26 -15.09 -14.53
CA ARG A 834 -13.97 -15.50 -15.09
C ARG A 834 -14.09 -16.79 -15.87
N VAL A 835 -13.10 -17.08 -16.72
CA VAL A 835 -13.10 -18.26 -17.58
C VAL A 835 -11.77 -19.00 -17.50
N HIS A 836 -11.81 -20.32 -17.67
CA HIS A 836 -10.64 -21.14 -17.89
C HIS A 836 -10.36 -21.21 -19.40
N ALA A 837 -9.25 -20.62 -19.85
CA ALA A 837 -8.86 -20.57 -21.24
C ALA A 837 -7.68 -21.53 -21.52
N GLN A 838 -7.71 -22.21 -22.67
CA GLN A 838 -6.62 -23.05 -23.14
C GLN A 838 -5.29 -22.27 -23.12
N ASN A 839 -4.23 -22.93 -22.62
CA ASN A 839 -2.87 -22.42 -22.46
C ASN A 839 -2.69 -21.24 -21.48
N PHE A 840 -3.75 -20.67 -20.92
CA PHE A 840 -3.69 -19.60 -19.90
C PHE A 840 -4.20 -20.02 -18.52
N GLY A 841 -5.01 -21.08 -18.43
CA GLY A 841 -5.62 -21.49 -17.16
C GLY A 841 -6.81 -20.60 -16.81
N TRP A 842 -7.07 -20.43 -15.51
CA TRP A 842 -8.07 -19.47 -15.02
C TRP A 842 -7.58 -18.03 -15.18
N LEU A 843 -8.35 -17.22 -15.89
CA LEU A 843 -8.14 -15.79 -16.00
C LEU A 843 -8.73 -15.02 -14.82
N GLY A 844 -8.40 -13.73 -14.71
CA GLY A 844 -9.01 -12.83 -13.73
C GLY A 844 -10.52 -12.63 -13.92
N TRP A 845 -11.15 -12.08 -12.89
CA TRP A 845 -12.57 -11.75 -12.86
C TRP A 845 -12.86 -10.45 -13.63
N ALA A 846 -13.54 -10.57 -14.77
CA ALA A 846 -14.14 -9.46 -15.50
C ALA A 846 -15.43 -8.98 -14.80
N LYS A 847 -15.75 -7.69 -14.94
CA LYS A 847 -16.90 -7.02 -14.33
C LYS A 847 -17.85 -6.43 -15.38
N ASN A 848 -19.16 -6.57 -15.17
CA ASN A 848 -20.22 -5.74 -15.80
C ASN A 848 -20.13 -5.47 -17.33
N GLY A 849 -19.64 -6.42 -18.13
CA GLY A 849 -19.59 -6.33 -19.59
C GLY A 849 -18.17 -6.22 -20.16
N GLU A 850 -17.15 -6.15 -19.31
CA GLU A 850 -15.75 -6.39 -19.67
C GLU A 850 -15.57 -7.76 -20.35
N SER A 851 -14.59 -7.89 -21.24
CA SER A 851 -14.29 -9.18 -21.86
C SER A 851 -13.67 -10.14 -20.83
N ALA A 852 -13.98 -11.43 -20.94
CA ALA A 852 -13.25 -12.52 -20.29
C ALA A 852 -12.86 -13.59 -21.31
N GLY A 853 -11.61 -14.05 -21.33
CA GLY A 853 -11.12 -15.09 -22.26
C GLY A 853 -10.03 -14.63 -23.21
N THR A 854 -10.08 -15.07 -24.47
CA THR A 854 -9.08 -14.71 -25.50
C THR A 854 -9.70 -14.35 -26.85
N ALA A 855 -9.04 -13.46 -27.60
CA ALA A 855 -9.37 -13.14 -28.99
C ALA A 855 -8.10 -13.11 -29.87
N GLY A 856 -8.18 -13.58 -31.10
CA GLY A 856 -7.03 -13.66 -32.03
C GLY A 856 -6.01 -14.79 -31.72
N TYR A 857 -6.04 -15.39 -30.53
CA TYR A 857 -5.19 -16.55 -30.15
C TYR A 857 -5.71 -17.90 -30.65
N ALA A 858 -6.96 -17.99 -31.11
CA ALA A 858 -7.62 -19.24 -31.50
C ALA A 858 -7.72 -20.30 -30.37
N TYR A 859 -7.65 -19.87 -29.11
CA TYR A 859 -7.75 -20.74 -27.93
C TYR A 859 -9.21 -20.90 -27.49
N ARG A 860 -9.55 -22.11 -27.02
CA ARG A 860 -10.88 -22.44 -26.48
C ARG A 860 -11.04 -22.00 -25.03
N LEU A 861 -12.25 -21.64 -24.65
CA LEU A 861 -12.69 -21.71 -23.26
C LEU A 861 -13.01 -23.17 -22.89
N GLU A 862 -12.76 -23.55 -21.64
CA GLU A 862 -13.03 -24.89 -21.10
C GLU A 862 -13.98 -24.88 -19.91
N ALA A 863 -13.97 -23.81 -19.09
CA ALA A 863 -14.88 -23.61 -17.96
C ALA A 863 -15.17 -22.11 -17.70
N ILE A 864 -16.21 -21.82 -16.90
CA ILE A 864 -16.63 -20.48 -16.48
C ILE A 864 -17.14 -20.49 -15.03
N GLU A 865 -16.93 -19.38 -14.33
CA GLU A 865 -17.55 -19.03 -13.05
C GLU A 865 -18.22 -17.66 -13.16
N ILE A 866 -19.37 -17.49 -12.52
CA ILE A 866 -20.18 -16.26 -12.57
C ILE A 866 -20.78 -16.03 -11.19
N GLN A 867 -20.66 -14.83 -10.65
CA GLN A 867 -21.16 -14.47 -9.32
C GLN A 867 -21.79 -13.08 -9.34
N LEU A 868 -22.97 -12.97 -8.72
CA LEU A 868 -23.63 -11.70 -8.46
C LEU A 868 -23.25 -11.20 -7.06
N VAL A 869 -22.87 -9.93 -6.94
CA VAL A 869 -22.52 -9.29 -5.65
C VAL A 869 -23.22 -7.94 -5.50
N PRO A 870 -23.52 -7.46 -4.28
CA PRO A 870 -24.06 -6.12 -4.08
C PRO A 870 -23.21 -5.03 -4.75
N LYS A 871 -23.85 -3.95 -5.19
CA LYS A 871 -23.19 -2.87 -5.94
C LYS A 871 -21.96 -2.33 -5.21
N GLY A 872 -20.81 -2.29 -5.89
CA GLY A 872 -19.56 -1.76 -5.34
C GLY A 872 -18.78 -2.73 -4.46
N GLN A 873 -19.27 -3.95 -4.19
CA GLN A 873 -18.50 -4.99 -3.52
C GLN A 873 -17.31 -5.45 -4.40
N THR A 874 -16.29 -5.99 -3.72
CA THR A 874 -15.06 -6.49 -4.36
C THR A 874 -15.31 -7.76 -5.19
N ALA A 875 -14.40 -8.03 -6.11
CA ALA A 875 -14.41 -9.27 -6.90
C ALA A 875 -14.06 -10.49 -6.01
N PRO A 876 -14.51 -11.71 -6.36
CA PRO A 876 -14.15 -12.93 -5.60
C PRO A 876 -12.66 -13.33 -5.68
N GLY A 877 -11.85 -12.62 -6.46
CA GLY A 877 -10.41 -12.81 -6.63
C GLY A 877 -9.84 -11.73 -7.56
N SER A 878 -8.59 -11.89 -8.02
CA SER A 878 -7.95 -10.90 -8.90
C SER A 878 -8.79 -10.60 -10.15
N THR A 879 -8.88 -9.31 -10.51
CA THR A 879 -9.50 -8.80 -11.72
C THR A 879 -8.49 -8.60 -12.87
N GLU A 880 -7.20 -8.74 -12.58
CA GLU A 880 -6.14 -8.56 -13.57
C GLU A 880 -6.15 -9.68 -14.63
N ASN A 881 -5.75 -9.34 -15.86
CA ASN A 881 -5.58 -10.32 -16.94
C ASN A 881 -6.85 -11.17 -17.22
N CYS A 882 -8.04 -10.59 -17.03
CA CYS A 882 -9.31 -11.26 -17.33
C CYS A 882 -9.50 -11.59 -18.82
N PHE A 883 -8.82 -10.87 -19.73
CA PHE A 883 -8.91 -11.05 -21.17
C PHE A 883 -7.61 -10.72 -21.91
N TYR A 884 -7.30 -11.52 -22.95
CA TYR A 884 -6.14 -11.34 -23.83
C TYR A 884 -6.56 -11.25 -25.30
N GLU A 885 -6.16 -10.20 -26.02
CA GLU A 885 -6.44 -10.04 -27.47
C GLU A 885 -5.16 -9.69 -28.24
N LYS A 886 -4.93 -10.34 -29.40
CA LYS A 886 -3.88 -9.91 -30.34
C LYS A 886 -4.23 -8.55 -30.91
N GLN A 887 -3.34 -7.56 -30.74
CA GLN A 887 -3.70 -6.15 -30.92
C GLN A 887 -3.60 -5.64 -32.36
N ILE A 888 -2.80 -6.28 -33.23
CA ILE A 888 -2.73 -5.94 -34.66
C ILE A 888 -3.14 -7.13 -35.53
N SER A 889 -3.77 -6.83 -36.66
CA SER A 889 -4.10 -7.79 -37.71
C SER A 889 -3.92 -7.17 -39.10
N TYR A 890 -3.46 -7.96 -40.08
CA TYR A 890 -3.21 -7.47 -41.44
C TYR A 890 -3.37 -8.56 -42.51
N GLN A 891 -3.67 -8.12 -43.73
CA GLN A 891 -3.75 -8.95 -44.93
C GLN A 891 -3.08 -8.23 -46.10
N THR A 892 -2.55 -9.01 -47.05
CA THR A 892 -1.98 -8.51 -48.31
C THR A 892 -2.71 -9.10 -49.51
N HIS A 893 -2.84 -8.31 -50.58
CA HIS A 893 -3.31 -8.75 -51.89
C HIS A 893 -2.11 -9.12 -52.76
N VAL A 894 -1.92 -10.42 -53.01
CA VAL A 894 -0.78 -10.95 -53.78
C VAL A 894 -1.18 -11.22 -55.23
N GLN A 895 -0.32 -10.87 -56.18
CA GLN A 895 -0.51 -11.16 -57.60
C GLN A 895 -0.86 -12.65 -57.83
N THR A 896 -1.91 -12.89 -58.62
CA THR A 896 -2.47 -14.23 -58.94
C THR A 896 -3.25 -14.89 -57.80
N TYR A 897 -2.97 -14.60 -56.53
CA TYR A 897 -3.62 -15.28 -55.39
C TYR A 897 -4.71 -14.44 -54.71
N GLY A 898 -4.73 -13.13 -54.89
CA GLY A 898 -5.70 -12.24 -54.26
C GLY A 898 -5.36 -11.95 -52.78
N TRP A 899 -6.37 -11.55 -52.01
CA TRP A 899 -6.25 -11.34 -50.57
C TRP A 899 -5.89 -12.65 -49.86
N GLN A 900 -4.81 -12.63 -49.09
CA GLN A 900 -4.34 -13.75 -48.27
C GLN A 900 -5.04 -13.79 -46.90
N GLU A 901 -4.85 -14.87 -46.15
CA GLU A 901 -5.36 -15.00 -44.77
C GLU A 901 -4.88 -13.86 -43.86
N THR A 902 -5.68 -13.53 -42.84
CA THR A 902 -5.28 -12.61 -41.77
C THR A 902 -4.05 -13.13 -41.04
N LYS A 903 -3.07 -12.25 -40.89
CA LYS A 903 -1.87 -12.41 -40.08
C LYS A 903 -1.91 -11.42 -38.91
N TYR A 904 -1.23 -11.76 -37.82
CA TYR A 904 -1.15 -10.95 -36.61
C TYR A 904 0.30 -10.60 -36.29
N ASP A 905 0.57 -10.00 -35.14
CA ASP A 905 1.91 -9.57 -34.67
C ASP A 905 3.06 -10.50 -35.09
N GLY A 906 3.94 -9.98 -35.95
CA GLY A 906 5.17 -10.65 -36.43
C GLY A 906 4.97 -11.72 -37.51
N GLU A 907 3.75 -12.11 -37.86
CA GLU A 907 3.47 -13.18 -38.82
C GLU A 907 3.63 -12.71 -40.29
N THR A 908 4.43 -13.40 -41.10
CA THR A 908 4.64 -13.03 -42.51
C THR A 908 3.35 -13.02 -43.34
N SER A 909 3.04 -11.89 -43.98
CA SER A 909 1.95 -11.77 -44.96
C SER A 909 2.51 -11.53 -46.37
N GLY A 910 2.15 -12.39 -47.33
CA GLY A 910 2.63 -12.33 -48.71
C GLY A 910 3.39 -13.61 -49.11
N THR A 911 4.37 -13.47 -50.01
CA THR A 911 5.21 -14.59 -50.47
C THR A 911 6.69 -14.20 -50.53
N THR A 912 7.58 -15.09 -50.12
CA THR A 912 9.04 -14.86 -50.18
C THR A 912 9.64 -15.63 -51.36
N GLY A 913 10.33 -14.94 -52.28
CA GLY A 913 11.12 -15.58 -53.35
C GLY A 913 10.31 -16.16 -54.53
N GLN A 914 8.98 -16.13 -54.47
CA GLN A 914 8.10 -16.65 -55.53
C GLN A 914 7.92 -15.70 -56.72
N SER A 915 8.58 -14.54 -56.71
CA SER A 915 8.44 -13.49 -57.74
C SER A 915 7.02 -12.96 -57.95
N LYS A 916 6.18 -13.01 -56.91
CA LYS A 916 4.86 -12.38 -56.88
C LYS A 916 4.96 -11.02 -56.18
N ARG A 917 4.32 -10.00 -56.75
CA ARG A 917 4.21 -8.69 -56.11
C ARG A 917 3.06 -8.65 -55.10
N LEU A 918 3.22 -7.85 -54.06
CA LEU A 918 2.10 -7.24 -53.35
C LEU A 918 1.48 -6.15 -54.25
N GLU A 919 0.15 -6.09 -54.28
CA GLU A 919 -0.61 -5.05 -55.00
C GLU A 919 -1.32 -4.09 -54.04
N GLY A 920 -1.72 -4.58 -52.85
CA GLY A 920 -2.39 -3.80 -51.81
C GLY A 920 -2.34 -4.48 -50.43
N ILE A 921 -2.72 -3.74 -49.39
CA ILE A 921 -2.65 -4.16 -47.98
C ILE A 921 -3.80 -3.54 -47.15
N THR A 922 -4.25 -4.27 -46.13
CA THR A 922 -5.11 -3.78 -45.05
C THR A 922 -4.45 -4.09 -43.70
N ILE A 923 -4.49 -3.14 -42.76
CA ILE A 923 -3.92 -3.28 -41.42
C ILE A 923 -4.93 -2.70 -40.43
N LYS A 924 -5.20 -3.40 -39.32
CA LYS A 924 -6.24 -3.03 -38.35
C LYS A 924 -5.77 -3.34 -36.93
N LEU A 925 -6.00 -2.39 -36.03
CA LEU A 925 -5.92 -2.59 -34.58
C LEU A 925 -7.23 -3.15 -34.02
N THR A 926 -7.11 -4.02 -33.03
CA THR A 926 -8.21 -4.69 -32.31
C THR A 926 -7.89 -4.80 -30.83
N GLY A 927 -8.91 -4.79 -29.95
CA GLY A 927 -8.69 -4.99 -28.51
C GLY A 927 -7.88 -3.93 -27.78
N THR A 928 -7.72 -2.72 -28.34
CA THR A 928 -6.88 -1.67 -27.74
C THR A 928 -7.67 -0.86 -26.71
N GLN A 929 -7.20 -0.85 -25.46
CA GLN A 929 -7.78 -0.01 -24.40
C GLN A 929 -7.54 1.51 -24.61
N TYR A 930 -6.56 1.83 -25.45
CA TYR A 930 -6.16 3.19 -25.81
C TYR A 930 -6.86 3.62 -27.11
N SER A 931 -7.27 4.88 -27.19
CA SER A 931 -7.88 5.42 -28.41
C SER A 931 -6.86 5.59 -29.54
N GLY A 932 -7.34 5.64 -30.78
CA GLY A 932 -6.51 5.92 -31.97
C GLY A 932 -6.54 4.84 -33.06
N ASP A 933 -5.91 5.14 -34.18
CA ASP A 933 -5.88 4.29 -35.38
C ASP A 933 -4.44 3.87 -35.74
N ILE A 934 -4.31 2.76 -36.46
CA ILE A 934 -3.11 2.52 -37.29
C ILE A 934 -3.30 3.22 -38.63
N LEU A 935 -2.34 4.07 -38.98
CA LEU A 935 -2.29 4.84 -40.21
C LEU A 935 -1.19 4.28 -41.11
N TYR A 936 -1.50 4.00 -42.36
CA TYR A 936 -0.53 3.45 -43.32
C TYR A 936 -0.74 3.96 -44.73
N ARG A 937 0.35 4.06 -45.50
CA ARG A 937 0.32 4.36 -46.93
C ARG A 937 1.40 3.58 -47.67
N THR A 938 1.12 3.28 -48.93
CA THR A 938 2.04 2.55 -49.80
C THR A 938 2.54 3.42 -50.96
N HIS A 939 3.79 3.22 -51.37
CA HIS A 939 4.33 3.72 -52.63
C HIS A 939 3.98 2.72 -53.74
N VAL A 940 3.14 3.13 -54.68
CA VAL A 940 2.64 2.29 -55.78
C VAL A 940 3.30 2.69 -57.09
N GLN A 941 3.70 1.69 -57.88
CA GLN A 941 4.21 1.92 -59.23
C GLN A 941 3.29 2.85 -60.04
N THR A 942 3.88 3.88 -60.68
CA THR A 942 3.19 4.95 -61.44
C THR A 942 2.49 6.01 -60.59
N TYR A 943 2.01 5.70 -59.38
CA TYR A 943 1.25 6.65 -58.56
C TYR A 943 2.07 7.30 -57.44
N GLY A 944 3.21 6.71 -57.07
CA GLY A 944 4.03 7.18 -55.95
C GLY A 944 3.39 6.88 -54.61
N TRP A 945 3.74 7.67 -53.59
CA TRP A 945 3.09 7.60 -52.27
C TRP A 945 1.62 7.99 -52.36
N GLN A 946 0.74 7.06 -51.97
CA GLN A 946 -0.70 7.32 -51.86
C GLN A 946 -1.07 8.04 -50.55
N GLU A 947 -2.32 8.49 -50.46
CA GLU A 947 -2.90 9.03 -49.23
C GLU A 947 -2.87 8.03 -48.07
N TRP A 948 -2.74 8.56 -46.84
CA TRP A 948 -2.83 7.76 -45.62
C TRP A 948 -4.21 7.10 -45.50
N LYS A 949 -4.19 5.83 -45.08
CA LYS A 949 -5.35 4.97 -44.82
C LYS A 949 -5.37 4.60 -43.35
N SER A 950 -6.55 4.53 -42.75
CA SER A 950 -6.71 4.11 -41.35
C SER A 950 -7.33 2.72 -41.25
N ASN A 951 -7.04 2.04 -40.13
CA ASN A 951 -7.76 0.88 -39.56
C ASN A 951 -8.68 0.11 -40.54
N GLY A 952 -8.09 -0.81 -41.31
CA GLY A 952 -8.79 -1.76 -42.18
C GLY A 952 -9.08 -1.26 -43.62
N GLN A 953 -8.81 0.00 -43.94
CA GLN A 953 -8.95 0.52 -45.31
C GLN A 953 -7.88 -0.04 -46.26
N VAL A 954 -8.20 -0.27 -47.54
CA VAL A 954 -7.21 -0.73 -48.52
C VAL A 954 -6.23 0.40 -48.86
N SER A 955 -4.93 0.14 -48.71
CA SER A 955 -3.84 0.92 -49.29
C SER A 955 -3.20 0.14 -50.43
N GLY A 956 -2.86 0.78 -51.54
CA GLY A 956 -2.42 0.14 -52.78
C GLY A 956 -3.52 0.04 -53.84
N THR A 957 -3.52 -1.07 -54.58
CA THR A 957 -4.45 -1.39 -55.68
C THR A 957 -4.97 -2.83 -55.57
N THR A 958 -6.00 -3.16 -56.34
CA THR A 958 -6.53 -4.53 -56.44
C THR A 958 -6.91 -4.78 -57.89
N GLY A 959 -6.20 -5.68 -58.58
CA GLY A 959 -6.48 -6.04 -59.98
C GLY A 959 -5.90 -5.10 -61.05
N GLU A 960 -5.39 -3.92 -60.70
CA GLU A 960 -4.74 -2.98 -61.65
C GLU A 960 -3.35 -3.41 -62.13
N SER A 961 -2.83 -4.52 -61.62
CA SER A 961 -1.49 -5.04 -61.91
C SER A 961 -0.32 -4.09 -61.56
N LYS A 962 -0.53 -3.15 -60.63
CA LYS A 962 0.51 -2.30 -60.06
C LYS A 962 1.14 -2.99 -58.84
N ARG A 963 2.45 -2.85 -58.68
CA ARG A 963 3.19 -3.31 -57.48
C ARG A 963 3.24 -2.24 -56.41
N LEU A 964 3.28 -2.68 -55.16
CA LEU A 964 3.85 -1.89 -54.07
C LEU A 964 5.38 -1.91 -54.17
N GLU A 965 6.03 -0.80 -53.86
CA GLU A 965 7.49 -0.61 -53.89
C GLU A 965 8.05 -0.22 -52.51
N ALA A 966 7.26 0.49 -51.71
CA ALA A 966 7.54 0.84 -50.31
C ALA A 966 6.25 1.02 -49.49
N ILE A 967 6.36 1.07 -48.17
CA ILE A 967 5.25 1.31 -47.22
C ILE A 967 5.73 2.18 -46.04
N GLN A 968 4.80 2.94 -45.44
CA GLN A 968 4.95 3.62 -44.16
C GLN A 968 3.75 3.27 -43.28
N ILE A 969 3.97 3.00 -41.99
CA ILE A 969 2.96 2.60 -41.01
C ILE A 969 3.25 3.33 -39.69
N LYS A 970 2.26 3.98 -39.10
CA LYS A 970 2.38 4.66 -37.81
C LYS A 970 1.10 4.55 -37.00
N LEU A 971 1.19 4.76 -35.70
CA LEU A 971 0.04 4.87 -34.81
C LEU A 971 -0.42 6.34 -34.74
N SER A 972 -1.66 6.56 -34.32
CA SER A 972 -2.25 7.86 -33.99
C SER A 972 -3.06 7.76 -32.70
N GLY A 973 -3.44 8.88 -32.09
CA GLY A 973 -4.15 8.90 -30.80
C GLY A 973 -3.34 8.30 -29.65
N ASP A 974 -4.01 8.02 -28.54
CA ASP A 974 -3.39 7.56 -27.29
C ASP A 974 -2.51 6.33 -27.49
N ILE A 975 -2.91 5.37 -28.34
CA ILE A 975 -2.15 4.13 -28.54
C ILE A 975 -0.71 4.39 -29.01
N SER A 976 -0.47 5.51 -29.71
CA SER A 976 0.87 5.92 -30.14
C SER A 976 1.80 6.30 -28.97
N ASN A 977 1.27 6.56 -27.78
CA ASN A 977 2.03 6.82 -26.55
C ASN A 977 2.41 5.52 -25.82
N TYR A 978 1.61 4.45 -25.96
CA TYR A 978 1.78 3.18 -25.25
C TYR A 978 2.45 2.08 -26.08
N TYR A 979 2.44 2.21 -27.40
CA TYR A 979 3.06 1.26 -28.33
C TYR A 979 3.91 1.95 -29.40
N ASP A 980 4.85 1.18 -29.93
CA ASP A 980 5.55 1.42 -31.18
C ASP A 980 5.11 0.37 -32.21
N VAL A 981 5.01 0.77 -33.48
CA VAL A 981 4.79 -0.16 -34.58
C VAL A 981 6.08 -0.33 -35.38
N TYR A 982 6.56 -1.57 -35.43
CA TYR A 982 7.69 -2.00 -36.24
C TYR A 982 7.21 -2.79 -37.44
N TYR A 983 7.83 -2.58 -38.60
CA TYR A 983 7.50 -3.31 -39.82
C TYR A 983 8.69 -3.43 -40.75
N ARG A 984 8.78 -4.54 -41.47
CA ARG A 984 9.77 -4.76 -42.53
C ARG A 984 9.12 -5.41 -43.74
N VAL A 985 9.80 -5.31 -44.88
CA VAL A 985 9.31 -5.82 -46.16
C VAL A 985 10.35 -6.66 -46.87
N HIS A 986 9.89 -7.67 -47.60
CA HIS A 986 10.72 -8.45 -48.51
C HIS A 986 10.69 -7.78 -49.89
N ALA A 987 11.76 -7.09 -50.27
CA ALA A 987 11.89 -6.37 -51.52
C ALA A 987 12.66 -7.18 -52.58
N GLN A 988 12.20 -7.13 -53.83
CA GLN A 988 12.87 -7.76 -54.97
C GLN A 988 14.34 -7.32 -55.05
N ASN A 989 15.23 -8.28 -55.30
CA ASN A 989 16.69 -8.16 -55.39
C ASN A 989 17.42 -7.73 -54.09
N PHE A 990 16.70 -7.39 -53.02
CA PHE A 990 17.29 -7.05 -51.71
C PHE A 990 16.99 -8.09 -50.62
N GLY A 991 15.89 -8.85 -50.75
CA GLY A 991 15.45 -9.77 -49.71
C GLY A 991 14.67 -9.05 -48.60
N TRP A 992 14.71 -9.59 -47.38
CA TRP A 992 14.18 -8.89 -46.20
C TRP A 992 15.05 -7.68 -45.85
N LEU A 993 14.43 -6.51 -45.82
CA LEU A 993 15.05 -5.28 -45.34
C LEU A 993 14.97 -5.16 -43.81
N GLY A 994 15.65 -4.17 -43.25
CA GLY A 994 15.56 -3.83 -41.84
C GLY A 994 14.15 -3.41 -41.40
N TRP A 995 13.92 -3.45 -40.09
CA TRP A 995 12.68 -2.99 -39.46
C TRP A 995 12.62 -1.46 -39.41
N ALA A 996 11.64 -0.89 -40.11
CA ALA A 996 11.23 0.51 -39.98
C ALA A 996 10.31 0.69 -38.76
N LYS A 997 10.34 1.88 -38.16
CA LYS A 997 9.57 2.27 -36.98
C LYS A 997 8.65 3.46 -37.27
N ASN A 998 7.42 3.44 -36.74
CA ASN A 998 6.55 4.62 -36.54
C ASN A 998 6.47 5.65 -37.70
N GLY A 999 6.37 5.20 -38.95
CA GLY A 999 6.21 6.05 -40.13
C GLY A 999 7.48 6.23 -40.96
N GLU A 1000 8.62 5.66 -40.55
CA GLU A 1000 9.78 5.47 -41.41
C GLU A 1000 9.42 4.70 -42.70
N SER A 1001 10.12 4.95 -43.80
CA SER A 1001 9.89 4.16 -45.01
C SER A 1001 10.43 2.74 -44.83
N ALA A 1002 9.72 1.75 -45.38
CA ALA A 1002 10.21 0.39 -45.58
C ALA A 1002 10.09 0.01 -47.06
N GLY A 1003 11.16 -0.47 -47.70
CA GLY A 1003 11.15 -0.87 -49.12
C GLY A 1003 12.13 -0.11 -50.00
N THR A 1004 11.72 0.24 -51.23
CA THR A 1004 12.61 0.92 -52.20
C THR A 1004 11.88 2.03 -52.96
N ALA A 1005 12.59 3.13 -53.25
CA ALA A 1005 12.14 4.20 -54.15
C ALA A 1005 13.12 4.42 -55.31
N GLY A 1006 12.62 4.73 -56.50
CA GLY A 1006 13.44 4.95 -57.70
C GLY A 1006 14.07 3.70 -58.35
N TYR A 1007 14.05 2.54 -57.67
CA TYR A 1007 14.57 1.27 -58.19
C TYR A 1007 13.60 0.47 -59.06
N ALA A 1008 12.30 0.79 -59.02
CA ALA A 1008 11.23 0.05 -59.72
C ALA A 1008 11.09 -1.43 -59.28
N TYR A 1009 11.46 -1.77 -58.05
CA TYR A 1009 11.38 -3.12 -57.47
C TYR A 1009 10.07 -3.32 -56.70
N ARG A 1010 9.56 -4.56 -56.72
CA ARG A 1010 8.33 -4.95 -55.99
C ARG A 1010 8.62 -5.33 -54.54
N LEU A 1011 7.65 -5.11 -53.67
CA LEU A 1011 7.51 -5.86 -52.42
C LEU A 1011 6.85 -7.22 -52.72
N GLU A 1012 7.26 -8.26 -52.00
CA GLU A 1012 6.71 -9.62 -52.11
C GLU A 1012 6.03 -10.09 -50.81
N ALA A 1013 6.51 -9.64 -49.65
CA ALA A 1013 5.96 -9.93 -48.33
C ALA A 1013 6.18 -8.77 -47.33
N ILE A 1014 5.45 -8.78 -46.22
CA ILE A 1014 5.54 -7.82 -45.11
C ILE A 1014 5.36 -8.54 -43.76
N GLU A 1015 6.03 -8.02 -42.73
CA GLU A 1015 5.81 -8.34 -41.32
C GLU A 1015 5.55 -7.03 -40.57
N ILE A 1016 4.61 -7.05 -39.63
CA ILE A 1016 4.22 -5.90 -38.81
C ILE A 1016 4.03 -6.39 -37.38
N GLN A 1017 4.60 -5.69 -36.41
CA GLN A 1017 4.51 -6.04 -35.00
C GLN A 1017 4.31 -4.79 -34.16
N LEU A 1018 3.33 -4.86 -33.27
CA LEU A 1018 3.09 -3.87 -32.22
C LEU A 1018 3.88 -4.27 -30.98
N VAL A 1019 4.67 -3.35 -30.42
CA VAL A 1019 5.46 -3.58 -29.20
C VAL A 1019 5.22 -2.44 -28.20
N PRO A 1020 5.32 -2.65 -26.88
CA PRO A 1020 5.21 -1.58 -25.90
C PRO A 1020 6.19 -0.44 -26.20
N LYS A 1021 5.81 0.80 -25.86
CA LYS A 1021 6.57 2.01 -26.18
C LYS A 1021 8.03 1.90 -25.72
N GLY A 1022 8.96 2.20 -26.62
CA GLY A 1022 10.39 2.19 -26.33
C GLY A 1022 11.06 0.80 -26.37
N GLN A 1023 10.30 -0.28 -26.56
CA GLN A 1023 10.89 -1.62 -26.74
C GLN A 1023 11.67 -1.72 -28.06
N THR A 1024 12.60 -2.66 -28.10
CA THR A 1024 13.49 -2.89 -29.25
C THR A 1024 12.77 -3.49 -30.44
N ALA A 1025 13.33 -3.28 -31.63
CA ALA A 1025 12.84 -3.90 -32.86
C ALA A 1025 13.03 -5.44 -32.82
N PRO A 1026 12.17 -6.24 -33.49
CA PRO A 1026 12.33 -7.70 -33.55
C PRO A 1026 13.58 -8.20 -34.31
N GLY A 1027 14.38 -7.28 -34.87
CA GLY A 1027 15.64 -7.53 -35.56
C GLY A 1027 16.29 -6.22 -35.99
N SER A 1028 17.34 -6.28 -36.82
CA SER A 1028 18.05 -5.06 -37.27
C SER A 1028 17.11 -4.04 -37.92
N THR A 1029 17.27 -2.77 -37.56
CA THR A 1029 16.62 -1.61 -38.16
C THR A 1029 17.43 -1.00 -39.31
N GLU A 1030 18.69 -1.40 -39.48
CA GLU A 1030 19.56 -0.89 -40.54
C GLU A 1030 19.00 -1.21 -41.93
N ASN A 1031 19.15 -0.26 -42.87
CA ASN A 1031 18.79 -0.46 -44.27
C ASN A 1031 17.30 -0.89 -44.47
N CYS A 1032 16.38 -0.37 -43.66
CA CYS A 1032 14.94 -0.58 -43.82
C CYS A 1032 14.40 -0.03 -45.17
N PHE A 1033 15.07 0.97 -45.74
CA PHE A 1033 14.70 1.62 -47.00
C PHE A 1033 15.90 2.01 -47.87
N TYR A 1034 15.73 1.92 -49.20
CA TYR A 1034 16.72 2.34 -50.19
C TYR A 1034 16.13 3.29 -51.24
N GLU A 1035 16.81 4.41 -51.49
CA GLU A 1035 16.45 5.39 -52.52
C GLU A 1035 17.65 5.69 -53.46
N LYS A 1036 17.34 6.00 -54.73
CA LYS A 1036 18.33 6.12 -55.82
C LYS A 1036 18.64 7.58 -56.17
N ASN A 1037 19.75 8.10 -55.68
CA ASN A 1037 20.20 9.48 -55.93
C ASN A 1037 20.93 9.69 -57.28
N ILE A 1038 20.96 10.94 -57.76
CA ILE A 1038 21.65 11.43 -58.98
C ILE A 1038 22.73 12.47 -58.55
N PRO A 1039 23.88 12.63 -59.27
CA PRO A 1039 25.06 13.36 -58.76
C PRO A 1039 24.96 14.90 -58.59
N ILE A 1040 26.01 15.48 -57.99
CA ILE A 1040 26.04 16.68 -57.11
C ILE A 1040 26.94 17.83 -57.65
N GLU A 1041 26.65 19.10 -57.30
CA GLU A 1041 27.60 20.18 -56.85
C GLU A 1041 26.94 21.60 -56.83
N PRO A 1042 27.44 22.59 -56.05
CA PRO A 1042 28.52 22.59 -55.04
C PRO A 1042 28.07 23.08 -53.62
N GLU A 1043 29.00 23.08 -52.67
CA GLU A 1043 28.81 23.32 -51.22
C GLU A 1043 28.28 24.71 -50.80
N GLN A 1044 27.31 24.70 -49.87
CA GLN A 1044 27.07 25.69 -48.82
C GLN A 1044 26.87 24.89 -47.51
N PRO A 1045 27.26 25.41 -46.34
CA PRO A 1045 27.77 24.58 -45.24
C PRO A 1045 26.72 23.69 -44.58
N GLU A 1046 27.15 22.48 -44.21
CA GLU A 1046 26.40 21.59 -43.32
C GLU A 1046 26.19 22.28 -41.96
N LEU A 1047 24.93 22.37 -41.52
CA LEU A 1047 24.62 22.58 -40.10
C LEU A 1047 24.75 21.22 -39.40
N PRO A 1048 25.47 21.15 -38.26
CA PRO A 1048 25.79 19.88 -37.61
C PRO A 1048 24.53 19.20 -37.05
N GLU A 1049 24.62 17.89 -36.82
CA GLU A 1049 23.63 17.13 -36.05
C GLU A 1049 23.51 17.70 -34.63
N THR A 1050 22.54 18.60 -34.41
CA THR A 1050 22.20 19.11 -33.09
C THR A 1050 20.90 18.49 -32.59
N THR A 1051 20.93 18.04 -31.34
CA THR A 1051 19.74 17.62 -30.59
C THR A 1051 18.65 18.70 -30.66
N LEU A 1052 17.55 18.40 -31.36
CA LEU A 1052 16.37 19.27 -31.39
C LEU A 1052 15.69 19.27 -30.02
N HIS A 1053 15.35 20.45 -29.50
CA HIS A 1053 14.85 20.59 -28.13
C HIS A 1053 13.31 20.64 -28.09
N PRO A 1054 12.62 19.59 -27.59
CA PRO A 1054 11.16 19.55 -27.61
C PRO A 1054 10.56 20.58 -26.65
N ILE A 1055 9.49 21.25 -27.10
CA ILE A 1055 8.76 22.27 -26.31
C ILE A 1055 7.81 21.61 -25.29
N MET A 1056 7.23 20.46 -25.67
CA MET A 1056 6.41 19.64 -24.78
C MET A 1056 7.29 18.75 -23.88
N GLY A 1057 6.79 18.42 -22.70
CA GLY A 1057 7.39 17.42 -21.80
C GLY A 1057 7.66 17.94 -20.39
N ASN A 1058 8.34 17.11 -19.59
CA ASN A 1058 8.64 17.42 -18.19
C ASN A 1058 9.72 18.51 -18.07
N SER A 1059 9.57 19.36 -17.04
CA SER A 1059 10.58 20.32 -16.59
C SER A 1059 11.83 19.61 -16.07
N GLU A 1060 13.01 20.13 -16.41
CA GLU A 1060 14.25 19.81 -15.71
C GLU A 1060 14.68 20.91 -14.72
N VAL A 1061 13.96 22.04 -14.70
CA VAL A 1061 14.23 23.18 -13.80
C VAL A 1061 13.22 23.26 -12.66
N THR A 1062 13.60 23.98 -11.61
CA THR A 1062 12.74 24.35 -10.48
C THR A 1062 12.30 25.81 -10.56
N VAL A 1063 11.22 26.15 -9.86
CA VAL A 1063 10.75 27.54 -9.69
C VAL A 1063 11.85 28.43 -9.09
N ASN A 1064 12.65 27.92 -8.16
CA ASN A 1064 13.76 28.66 -7.56
C ASN A 1064 14.86 29.01 -8.57
N GLN A 1065 15.16 28.13 -9.54
CA GLN A 1065 16.12 28.43 -10.62
C GLN A 1065 15.58 29.52 -11.55
N MET A 1066 14.29 29.48 -11.89
CA MET A 1066 13.62 30.54 -12.67
C MET A 1066 13.65 31.90 -11.95
N VAL A 1067 13.36 31.91 -10.64
CA VAL A 1067 13.43 33.10 -9.77
C VAL A 1067 14.85 33.67 -9.68
N SER A 1068 15.84 32.82 -9.44
CA SER A 1068 17.25 33.22 -9.38
C SER A 1068 17.76 33.72 -10.73
N TYR A 1069 17.34 33.10 -11.83
CA TYR A 1069 17.66 33.59 -13.18
C TYR A 1069 17.10 34.99 -13.41
N PHE A 1070 15.82 35.21 -13.09
CA PHE A 1070 15.22 36.54 -13.18
C PHE A 1070 16.01 37.56 -12.38
N LYS A 1071 16.25 37.30 -11.09
CA LYS A 1071 16.97 38.21 -10.18
C LYS A 1071 18.39 38.52 -10.66
N SER A 1072 19.05 37.58 -11.36
CA SER A 1072 20.39 37.78 -11.94
C SER A 1072 20.43 38.80 -13.09
N LYS A 1073 19.32 38.97 -13.83
CA LYS A 1073 19.23 39.86 -15.00
C LYS A 1073 18.41 41.12 -14.70
N ASN A 1074 17.41 41.02 -13.83
CA ASN A 1074 16.60 42.13 -13.30
C ASN A 1074 16.34 41.90 -11.80
N PRO A 1075 17.12 42.51 -10.88
CA PRO A 1075 16.93 42.33 -9.44
C PRO A 1075 15.65 42.99 -8.91
N ASN A 1076 15.02 43.87 -9.69
CA ASN A 1076 13.89 44.70 -9.29
C ASN A 1076 12.60 44.24 -9.97
N TYR A 1077 11.93 43.25 -9.36
CA TYR A 1077 10.60 42.81 -9.81
C TYR A 1077 9.56 43.94 -9.63
N ASP A 1078 8.72 44.14 -10.65
CA ASP A 1078 7.51 45.01 -10.64
C ASP A 1078 7.68 46.45 -10.09
N THR A 1079 8.90 47.01 -10.18
CA THR A 1079 9.27 48.27 -9.52
C THR A 1079 10.08 49.25 -10.39
N PHE A 1080 10.40 48.92 -11.66
CA PHE A 1080 11.21 49.78 -12.54
C PHE A 1080 10.69 49.83 -13.98
N SER A 1081 10.88 50.99 -14.62
CA SER A 1081 10.82 51.15 -16.09
C SER A 1081 12.12 51.77 -16.59
N LYS A 1082 12.49 51.44 -17.83
CA LYS A 1082 13.72 51.93 -18.51
C LYS A 1082 13.69 53.44 -18.82
N TYR A 1083 12.55 54.11 -18.67
CA TYR A 1083 12.33 55.50 -19.15
C TYR A 1083 11.69 56.46 -18.13
N GLY A 1084 11.51 56.06 -16.88
CA GLY A 1084 11.33 57.01 -15.78
C GLY A 1084 9.98 57.75 -15.73
N THR A 1085 8.87 57.02 -15.67
CA THR A 1085 7.73 57.38 -14.79
C THR A 1085 6.93 56.12 -14.44
N THR A 1086 7.22 55.57 -13.25
CA THR A 1086 6.45 54.59 -12.45
C THR A 1086 5.86 53.36 -13.16
N TYR A 1087 6.52 52.22 -12.92
CA TYR A 1087 5.90 50.91 -12.87
C TYR A 1087 5.49 50.69 -11.41
N ASP A 1088 4.21 50.47 -11.14
CA ASP A 1088 3.60 50.68 -9.80
C ASP A 1088 2.84 49.44 -9.34
N GLY A 1089 3.56 48.34 -9.06
CA GLY A 1089 2.95 47.10 -8.57
C GLY A 1089 1.88 46.53 -9.52
N ILE A 1090 2.10 46.61 -10.84
CA ILE A 1090 1.08 46.27 -11.85
C ILE A 1090 0.89 44.75 -11.91
N LEU A 1091 1.98 43.98 -11.87
CA LEU A 1091 1.91 42.53 -11.82
C LEU A 1091 1.37 42.05 -10.46
N ALA A 1092 1.72 42.74 -9.37
CA ALA A 1092 1.16 42.53 -8.05
C ALA A 1092 -0.36 42.75 -8.01
N SER A 1093 -0.83 43.85 -8.62
CA SER A 1093 -2.26 44.17 -8.78
C SER A 1093 -2.97 43.15 -9.69
N GLY A 1094 -2.26 42.60 -10.67
CA GLY A 1094 -2.71 41.49 -11.51
C GLY A 1094 -2.60 40.09 -10.87
N GLY A 1095 -2.27 40.00 -9.57
CA GLY A 1095 -2.28 38.76 -8.79
C GLY A 1095 -0.94 38.08 -8.56
N ALA A 1096 0.18 38.62 -9.08
CA ALA A 1096 1.53 38.10 -8.90
C ALA A 1096 2.41 39.07 -8.08
N PRO A 1097 2.23 39.15 -6.74
CA PRO A 1097 2.89 40.13 -5.87
C PRO A 1097 4.41 39.98 -5.75
N THR A 1098 4.97 38.83 -6.13
CA THR A 1098 6.41 38.58 -6.11
C THR A 1098 6.87 37.80 -7.35
N ILE A 1099 8.17 37.85 -7.66
CA ILE A 1099 8.74 37.04 -8.75
C ILE A 1099 8.58 35.54 -8.48
N GLU A 1100 8.61 35.11 -7.22
CA GLU A 1100 8.31 33.74 -6.82
C GLU A 1100 6.89 33.35 -7.23
N SER A 1101 5.89 34.19 -6.96
CA SER A 1101 4.50 33.95 -7.37
C SER A 1101 4.34 33.93 -8.90
N PHE A 1102 5.08 34.77 -9.63
CA PHE A 1102 5.07 34.84 -11.08
C PHE A 1102 5.68 33.57 -11.72
N CYS A 1103 6.85 33.15 -11.25
CA CYS A 1103 7.50 31.92 -11.71
C CYS A 1103 6.67 30.68 -11.36
N GLN A 1104 6.05 30.64 -10.19
CA GLN A 1104 5.13 29.58 -9.77
C GLN A 1104 3.91 29.47 -10.70
N MET A 1105 3.29 30.60 -11.07
CA MET A 1105 2.19 30.60 -12.05
C MET A 1105 2.62 30.07 -13.42
N TYR A 1106 3.80 30.47 -13.91
CA TYR A 1106 4.35 29.93 -15.16
C TYR A 1106 4.57 28.42 -15.09
N TYR A 1107 5.11 27.93 -13.98
CA TYR A 1107 5.39 26.52 -13.76
C TYR A 1107 4.11 25.67 -13.75
N GLU A 1108 3.09 26.10 -13.02
CA GLU A 1108 1.80 25.40 -12.94
C GLU A 1108 1.04 25.41 -14.27
N GLU A 1109 0.89 26.57 -14.92
CA GLU A 1109 0.14 26.66 -16.18
C GLU A 1109 0.84 25.87 -17.29
N ALA A 1110 2.18 25.89 -17.35
CA ALA A 1110 2.96 25.10 -18.30
C ALA A 1110 2.78 23.59 -18.07
N LEU A 1111 2.92 23.11 -16.83
CA LEU A 1111 2.73 21.70 -16.49
C LEU A 1111 1.30 21.22 -16.78
N MET A 1112 0.27 22.02 -16.47
CA MET A 1112 -1.12 21.66 -16.74
C MET A 1112 -1.40 21.43 -18.24
N GLU A 1113 -0.70 22.13 -19.13
CA GLU A 1113 -0.86 21.97 -20.58
C GLU A 1113 0.18 21.01 -21.20
N GLY A 1114 1.21 20.59 -20.45
CA GLY A 1114 2.28 19.69 -20.89
C GLY A 1114 3.49 20.38 -21.54
N ILE A 1115 3.63 21.69 -21.36
CA ILE A 1115 4.73 22.53 -21.85
C ILE A 1115 5.87 22.55 -20.82
N LYS A 1116 7.12 22.54 -21.28
CA LYS A 1116 8.29 22.72 -20.42
C LYS A 1116 8.33 24.15 -19.82
N PRO A 1117 8.25 24.32 -18.49
CA PRO A 1117 8.25 25.64 -17.84
C PRO A 1117 9.43 26.52 -18.23
N GLU A 1118 10.63 25.96 -18.36
CA GLU A 1118 11.85 26.69 -18.73
C GLU A 1118 11.74 27.37 -20.10
N ILE A 1119 11.09 26.74 -21.08
CA ILE A 1119 10.97 27.27 -22.45
C ILE A 1119 9.96 28.42 -22.48
N ALA A 1120 8.78 28.22 -21.89
CA ALA A 1120 7.76 29.27 -21.80
C ALA A 1120 8.24 30.48 -20.98
N PHE A 1121 8.98 30.25 -19.91
CA PHE A 1121 9.54 31.32 -19.09
C PHE A 1121 10.69 32.06 -19.80
N ALA A 1122 11.60 31.34 -20.46
CA ALA A 1122 12.65 31.96 -21.28
C ALA A 1122 12.05 32.81 -22.40
N GLN A 1123 11.01 32.32 -23.08
CA GLN A 1123 10.25 33.08 -24.08
C GLN A 1123 9.61 34.33 -23.48
N ALA A 1124 8.99 34.24 -22.31
CA ALA A 1124 8.41 35.39 -21.61
C ALA A 1124 9.46 36.48 -21.29
N MET A 1125 10.63 36.06 -20.81
CA MET A 1125 11.71 36.99 -20.46
C MET A 1125 12.36 37.61 -21.69
N LEU A 1126 12.43 36.88 -22.81
CA LEU A 1126 12.94 37.40 -24.08
C LEU A 1126 11.98 38.45 -24.69
N GLU A 1127 10.69 38.14 -24.77
CA GLU A 1127 9.65 39.00 -25.36
C GLU A 1127 9.41 40.28 -24.53
N THR A 1128 9.41 40.17 -23.19
CA THR A 1128 9.19 41.33 -22.30
C THR A 1128 10.47 42.10 -21.95
N GLY A 1129 11.65 41.57 -22.27
CA GLY A 1129 12.93 42.10 -21.79
C GLY A 1129 13.04 42.05 -20.27
N PHE A 1130 12.88 40.85 -19.69
CA PHE A 1130 12.84 40.60 -18.24
C PHE A 1130 11.82 41.48 -17.50
N LEU A 1131 10.58 41.50 -18.01
CA LEU A 1131 9.44 42.27 -17.49
C LEU A 1131 9.66 43.80 -17.48
N GLN A 1132 10.58 44.33 -18.29
CA GLN A 1132 10.80 45.79 -18.40
C GLN A 1132 9.95 46.46 -19.49
N TYR A 1133 9.40 45.69 -20.43
CA TYR A 1133 8.55 46.08 -21.56
C TYR A 1133 9.12 47.24 -22.40
N GLY A 1134 9.92 46.88 -23.41
CA GLY A 1134 10.58 47.84 -24.31
C GLY A 1134 9.91 48.03 -25.69
N GLY A 1135 8.75 47.42 -25.94
CA GLY A 1135 8.09 47.39 -27.26
C GLY A 1135 6.67 47.99 -27.23
N ASP A 1136 5.84 47.58 -28.21
CA ASP A 1136 4.46 48.08 -28.35
C ASP A 1136 3.48 47.55 -27.28
N VAL A 1137 3.81 46.41 -26.67
CA VAL A 1137 3.02 45.80 -25.58
C VAL A 1137 3.39 46.44 -24.24
N LYS A 1138 2.36 46.77 -23.45
CA LYS A 1138 2.46 47.34 -22.12
C LYS A 1138 2.19 46.31 -21.01
N PRO A 1139 2.68 46.54 -19.78
CA PRO A 1139 2.56 45.57 -18.70
C PRO A 1139 1.16 45.43 -18.09
N ASP A 1140 0.34 46.47 -18.17
CA ASP A 1140 -1.08 46.46 -17.77
C ASP A 1140 -1.96 45.58 -18.68
N GLN A 1141 -1.39 45.06 -19.77
CA GLN A 1141 -2.03 44.11 -20.67
C GLN A 1141 -1.81 42.65 -20.24
N TYR A 1142 -0.89 42.38 -19.31
CA TYR A 1142 -0.45 41.03 -18.90
C TYR A 1142 -0.08 40.10 -20.08
N ASN A 1143 0.41 40.67 -21.18
CA ASN A 1143 0.73 39.93 -22.39
C ASN A 1143 2.24 39.67 -22.45
N PHE A 1144 2.65 38.52 -21.91
CA PHE A 1144 4.05 38.16 -21.72
C PHE A 1144 4.75 37.62 -22.98
N ALA A 1145 4.04 37.53 -24.10
CA ALA A 1145 4.51 36.80 -25.29
C ALA A 1145 4.27 37.56 -26.60
N GLY A 1146 4.14 38.89 -26.53
CA GLY A 1146 3.97 39.75 -27.71
C GLY A 1146 2.68 39.52 -28.51
N MET A 1147 1.72 38.74 -28.00
CA MET A 1147 0.61 38.20 -28.78
C MET A 1147 -0.24 39.31 -29.41
N GLY A 1148 -0.30 39.34 -30.75
CA GLY A 1148 -1.09 40.33 -31.49
C GLY A 1148 -0.38 41.65 -31.76
N ALA A 1149 0.81 41.90 -31.21
CA ALA A 1149 1.64 43.03 -31.63
C ALA A 1149 2.24 42.75 -33.02
N THR A 1150 2.38 43.79 -33.83
CA THR A 1150 2.92 43.70 -35.21
C THR A 1150 3.98 44.77 -35.52
N GLY A 1151 4.41 45.53 -34.51
CA GLY A 1151 5.29 46.69 -34.67
C GLY A 1151 4.53 47.98 -34.99
N ASN A 1152 5.23 49.11 -34.84
CA ASN A 1152 4.75 50.47 -35.14
C ASN A 1152 3.56 50.96 -34.28
N GLY A 1153 3.49 50.56 -33.01
CA GLY A 1153 2.52 51.07 -32.03
C GLY A 1153 1.23 50.26 -31.93
N VAL A 1154 1.20 49.03 -32.44
CA VAL A 1154 0.04 48.13 -32.31
C VAL A 1154 0.13 47.39 -30.97
N ALA A 1155 -0.72 47.79 -30.01
CA ALA A 1155 -0.63 47.40 -28.60
C ALA A 1155 -0.70 45.88 -28.30
N GLY A 1156 -1.13 45.04 -29.25
CA GLY A 1156 -1.36 43.61 -29.02
C GLY A 1156 -2.56 43.33 -28.10
N ASN A 1157 -2.70 42.05 -27.72
CA ASN A 1157 -3.79 41.56 -26.89
C ASN A 1157 -3.60 41.95 -25.41
N SER A 1158 -4.70 41.98 -24.66
CA SER A 1158 -4.72 42.18 -23.21
C SER A 1158 -5.54 41.09 -22.52
N PHE A 1159 -5.21 40.80 -21.26
CA PHE A 1159 -5.84 39.76 -20.45
C PHE A 1159 -6.30 40.32 -19.09
N ASP A 1160 -7.19 39.62 -18.40
CA ASP A 1160 -7.84 40.15 -17.18
C ASP A 1160 -6.91 40.20 -15.95
N ASN A 1161 -5.91 39.32 -15.89
CA ASN A 1161 -4.93 39.22 -14.81
C ASN A 1161 -3.68 38.47 -15.27
N VAL A 1162 -2.63 38.43 -14.43
CA VAL A 1162 -1.35 37.80 -14.76
C VAL A 1162 -1.54 36.32 -15.14
N ARG A 1163 -2.29 35.53 -14.36
CA ARG A 1163 -2.47 34.10 -14.64
C ARG A 1163 -3.21 33.85 -15.97
N MET A 1164 -4.18 34.68 -16.34
CA MET A 1164 -4.85 34.58 -17.65
C MET A 1164 -3.91 34.91 -18.81
N GLY A 1165 -3.03 35.90 -18.64
CA GLY A 1165 -1.98 36.22 -19.61
C GLY A 1165 -0.96 35.09 -19.79
N ILE A 1166 -0.54 34.47 -18.68
CA ILE A 1166 0.33 33.29 -18.68
C ILE A 1166 -0.39 32.13 -19.39
N ARG A 1167 -1.63 31.81 -19.01
CA ARG A 1167 -2.42 30.74 -19.64
C ARG A 1167 -2.54 30.92 -21.15
N ALA A 1168 -2.90 32.12 -21.62
CA ALA A 1168 -3.01 32.40 -23.05
C ALA A 1168 -1.69 32.20 -23.80
N HIS A 1169 -0.56 32.56 -23.19
CA HIS A 1169 0.78 32.30 -23.74
C HIS A 1169 1.09 30.80 -23.80
N ILE A 1170 0.90 30.06 -22.71
CA ILE A 1170 1.11 28.60 -22.68
C ILE A 1170 0.24 27.90 -23.72
N GLN A 1171 -1.03 28.29 -23.84
CA GLN A 1171 -1.95 27.76 -24.85
C GLN A 1171 -1.51 28.10 -26.27
N HIS A 1172 -1.01 29.32 -26.53
CA HIS A 1172 -0.47 29.67 -27.85
C HIS A 1172 0.79 28.86 -28.19
N LEU A 1173 1.67 28.65 -27.21
CA LEU A 1173 2.88 27.83 -27.38
C LEU A 1173 2.55 26.35 -27.58
N LYS A 1174 1.56 25.80 -26.85
CA LYS A 1174 0.99 24.46 -27.08
C LYS A 1174 0.33 24.33 -28.44
N CYS A 1175 -0.31 25.39 -28.95
CA CYS A 1175 -0.82 25.42 -30.31
C CYS A 1175 0.32 25.12 -31.29
N TYR A 1176 1.44 25.86 -31.23
CA TYR A 1176 2.60 25.56 -32.08
C TYR A 1176 3.20 24.17 -31.82
N ALA A 1177 3.35 23.77 -30.56
CA ALA A 1177 4.09 22.57 -30.17
C ALA A 1177 3.34 21.25 -30.33
N SER A 1178 2.00 21.26 -30.41
CA SER A 1178 1.19 20.04 -30.26
C SER A 1178 -0.10 20.04 -31.08
N THR A 1179 -0.60 18.82 -31.38
CA THR A 1179 -1.94 18.55 -31.91
C THR A 1179 -2.92 18.06 -30.84
N GLU A 1180 -2.52 18.06 -29.58
CA GLU A 1180 -3.39 17.71 -28.44
C GLU A 1180 -4.36 18.84 -28.08
N PRO A 1181 -5.57 18.53 -27.57
CA PRO A 1181 -6.50 19.54 -27.10
C PRO A 1181 -5.94 20.32 -25.90
N LEU A 1182 -6.56 21.47 -25.62
CA LEU A 1182 -6.27 22.22 -24.39
C LEU A 1182 -6.83 21.49 -23.18
N ASN A 1183 -6.06 21.51 -22.08
CA ASN A 1183 -6.45 20.90 -20.82
C ASN A 1183 -7.22 21.87 -19.93
N ASN A 1184 -6.99 23.18 -20.08
CA ASN A 1184 -7.77 24.26 -19.47
C ASN A 1184 -8.66 24.97 -20.50
N ASP A 1185 -9.67 25.71 -20.02
CA ASP A 1185 -10.51 26.58 -20.84
C ASP A 1185 -9.67 27.52 -21.72
N ARG A 1186 -10.08 27.71 -22.98
CA ARG A 1186 -9.33 28.48 -23.97
C ARG A 1186 -9.37 29.98 -23.66
N VAL A 1187 -8.21 30.53 -23.30
CA VAL A 1187 -7.98 31.98 -23.16
C VAL A 1187 -7.21 32.54 -24.36
N ASP A 1188 -6.43 31.72 -25.09
CA ASP A 1188 -5.72 32.16 -26.30
C ASP A 1188 -6.70 32.64 -27.41
N PRO A 1189 -6.68 33.93 -27.80
CA PRO A 1189 -7.50 34.47 -28.88
C PRO A 1189 -6.91 34.18 -30.28
N ARG A 1190 -5.65 33.75 -30.37
CA ARG A 1190 -4.93 33.40 -31.60
C ARG A 1190 -4.88 31.88 -31.85
N TRP A 1191 -5.53 31.08 -31.02
CA TRP A 1191 -5.63 29.63 -31.20
C TRP A 1191 -6.24 29.30 -32.58
N SER A 1192 -5.48 28.57 -33.40
CA SER A 1192 -5.90 28.23 -34.77
C SER A 1192 -5.40 26.85 -35.14
N GLU A 1193 -6.30 26.01 -35.67
CA GLU A 1193 -5.97 24.68 -36.20
C GLU A 1193 -4.86 24.72 -37.27
N SER A 1194 -4.70 25.85 -37.98
CA SER A 1194 -3.62 26.03 -38.97
C SER A 1194 -2.21 26.08 -38.38
N LEU A 1195 -2.08 26.42 -37.09
CA LEU A 1195 -0.81 26.53 -36.37
C LEU A 1195 -0.48 25.25 -35.59
N ARG A 1196 -1.39 24.27 -35.53
CA ARG A 1196 -1.27 23.11 -34.65
C ARG A 1196 -0.16 22.15 -35.08
N GLY A 1197 0.73 21.83 -34.14
CA GLY A 1197 1.91 20.98 -34.37
C GLY A 1197 2.86 21.52 -35.45
N LYS A 1198 3.03 22.84 -35.54
CA LYS A 1198 3.91 23.48 -36.53
C LYS A 1198 5.31 23.80 -36.03
N ALA A 1199 5.57 23.80 -34.73
CA ALA A 1199 6.90 23.94 -34.16
C ALA A 1199 7.04 23.06 -32.91
N LEU A 1200 7.29 21.76 -33.11
CA LEU A 1200 7.44 20.78 -32.01
C LEU A 1200 8.68 21.04 -31.15
N TYR A 1201 9.69 21.70 -31.73
CA TYR A 1201 11.00 21.97 -31.12
C TYR A 1201 11.28 23.47 -31.09
N VAL A 1202 12.10 23.92 -30.13
CA VAL A 1202 12.46 25.34 -29.93
C VAL A 1202 13.07 25.95 -31.19
N GLU A 1203 13.90 25.18 -31.90
CA GLU A 1203 14.52 25.52 -33.19
C GLU A 1203 13.48 26.01 -34.21
N TYR A 1204 12.33 25.32 -34.25
CA TYR A 1204 11.23 25.58 -35.19
C TYR A 1204 10.35 26.77 -34.77
N LEU A 1205 10.57 27.40 -33.62
CA LEU A 1205 9.95 28.69 -33.30
C LEU A 1205 10.54 29.82 -34.17
N SER A 1206 11.73 29.63 -34.74
CA SER A 1206 12.32 30.56 -35.72
C SER A 1206 11.81 30.20 -37.12
N ILE A 1207 11.02 31.08 -37.75
CA ILE A 1207 10.44 30.84 -39.09
C ILE A 1207 11.50 30.40 -40.12
N PRO A 1208 12.70 31.01 -40.20
CA PRO A 1208 13.73 30.60 -41.17
C PRO A 1208 14.28 29.19 -40.96
N ASN A 1209 14.18 28.65 -39.74
CA ASN A 1209 14.72 27.35 -39.34
C ASN A 1209 13.63 26.27 -39.30
N ASN A 1210 12.37 26.62 -39.57
CA ASN A 1210 11.23 25.72 -39.51
C ASN A 1210 10.92 25.12 -40.90
N PRO A 1211 10.89 23.78 -41.04
CA PRO A 1211 10.63 23.12 -42.33
C PRO A 1211 9.23 23.39 -42.92
N TYR A 1212 8.28 23.89 -42.14
CA TYR A 1212 6.95 24.29 -42.58
C TYR A 1212 6.85 25.75 -43.05
N GLY A 1213 7.92 26.56 -42.93
CA GLY A 1213 7.89 27.99 -43.27
C GLY A 1213 6.98 28.84 -42.36
N THR A 1214 6.64 28.30 -41.19
CA THR A 1214 5.82 28.91 -40.14
C THR A 1214 6.62 28.97 -38.84
N GLY A 1215 6.17 29.69 -37.82
CA GLY A 1215 6.92 29.81 -36.57
C GLY A 1215 6.48 31.03 -35.77
N TRP A 1216 7.06 31.17 -34.58
CA TRP A 1216 6.75 32.25 -33.65
C TRP A 1216 7.37 33.59 -34.09
N ALA A 1217 8.65 33.57 -34.45
CA ALA A 1217 9.43 34.76 -34.77
C ALA A 1217 10.08 34.67 -36.16
N GLY A 1218 10.16 35.80 -36.86
CA GLY A 1218 10.90 35.93 -38.12
C GLY A 1218 12.42 36.03 -37.96
N ASP A 1219 12.92 36.17 -36.73
CA ASP A 1219 14.34 36.23 -36.41
C ASP A 1219 14.96 34.82 -36.50
N PRO A 1220 15.97 34.58 -37.36
CA PRO A 1220 16.62 33.27 -37.49
C PRO A 1220 17.33 32.81 -36.21
N ASN A 1221 17.71 33.74 -35.32
CA ASN A 1221 18.45 33.42 -34.09
C ASN A 1221 17.53 33.39 -32.86
N TYR A 1222 16.22 33.38 -33.05
CA TYR A 1222 15.25 33.38 -31.94
C TYR A 1222 15.39 32.14 -31.04
N ALA A 1223 15.48 30.96 -31.65
CA ALA A 1223 15.67 29.70 -30.94
C ALA A 1223 17.00 29.64 -30.16
N GLU A 1224 18.10 30.12 -30.76
CA GLU A 1224 19.42 30.16 -30.10
C GLU A 1224 19.37 31.01 -28.82
N LYS A 1225 18.65 32.14 -28.83
CA LYS A 1225 18.45 32.99 -27.65
C LYS A 1225 17.66 32.25 -26.57
N LEU A 1226 16.56 31.58 -26.96
CA LEU A 1226 15.76 30.79 -26.02
C LEU A 1226 16.56 29.64 -25.39
N LEU A 1227 17.30 28.86 -26.19
CA LEU A 1227 18.12 27.76 -25.68
C LEU A 1227 19.26 28.25 -24.79
N THR A 1228 19.88 29.38 -25.12
CA THR A 1228 20.86 30.05 -24.24
C THR A 1228 20.23 30.36 -22.89
N MET A 1229 19.04 30.96 -22.87
CA MET A 1229 18.34 31.31 -21.63
C MET A 1229 17.88 30.08 -20.84
N VAL A 1230 17.42 29.01 -21.51
CA VAL A 1230 17.12 27.72 -20.87
C VAL A 1230 18.35 27.10 -20.22
N ASN A 1231 19.49 27.12 -20.91
CA ASN A 1231 20.75 26.60 -20.37
C ASN A 1231 21.27 27.46 -19.20
N ASP A 1232 21.15 28.78 -19.27
CA ASP A 1232 21.44 29.67 -18.13
C ASP A 1232 20.58 29.30 -16.90
N ILE A 1233 19.27 29.04 -17.07
CA ILE A 1233 18.37 28.66 -15.97
C ILE A 1233 18.77 27.29 -15.38
N LYS A 1234 19.16 26.33 -16.22
CA LYS A 1234 19.63 24.99 -15.79
C LYS A 1234 21.00 25.02 -15.10
N ALA A 1235 21.81 26.03 -15.35
CA ALA A 1235 23.16 26.18 -14.79
C ALA A 1235 23.20 26.91 -13.43
N ILE A 1236 22.05 27.39 -12.94
CA ILE A 1236 21.86 27.96 -11.60
C ILE A 1236 21.49 26.86 -10.60
#